data_AF-A0A8X8G5U1-F1
#
_entry.id   AF-A0A8X8G5U1-F1
#
_cell.length_a   1.000
_cell.length_b   1.000
_cell.length_c   1.000
_cell.angle_alpha   90.00
_cell.angle_beta   90.00
_cell.angle_gamma   90.00
#
_symmetry.space_group_name_H-M   'P 1'
#
loop_
_entity.id
_entity.type
_entity.pdbx_description
1 polymer ?
#
loop_
_entity_poly.entity_id
_entity_poly.type
_entity_poly.pdbx_seq_one_letter_code
_entity_poly.pdbx_strand_id
1 'polypeptide(L)'
;MHTKPLTNDHSESGAALLVVVLVSALLMLLIAESVAMMGRTSVQSASDVGQSNEARAAALAGVSAMTQYAQNIHSTADTASSNDSNCEQDMLGLGPLLCGLDTNLPGGQVAIPNGGNGGVAVEMPVGTTATATISNASPYVDARVRAVVTANTFSPASGATPSKPGIISILSEGQSGSASATVAAVLGAVAATPSATSSSSVINNAININGNSTFSGDVNVVGGDAPQNLSDNGSVSTGGSFNGFNSIYSVDSLTISGSSTNPNESIFSDQSITLSGSGQYASVKALGNVSTSGGVNSAYIQANGSVSISSGGATTVLSGTGTAGSGGVTMTGNANVGSVTTTGNVSQDSGTVTSLHTGGNYSASSWPTVGSGIVGGSISGSGNFQGLVSQPGYQVSITPLTQVTVSQPTINVYPLAQDANFAFYPPTSTESANGVVADVVVDHVNGFTSGATYYLYNETVGGSPYYGYLCTADTGYNGNCTNIAQGFSAYNAEITYSNGTWTLDGISVAPGVLFFSGNLSVGSGTYNDSLLATGDETLSSASPAVQAPNYAGPDLACSYKNVNGAYVYPTNFCTTGPYSGAGAYSGYVAASIGNIALYTGGTDASGTFTGGNLSLGASNNIGGDIIAANTINTGGSTTINGYLLVGGENPGSGTGNSFGDSTTIGLSNLPATFTPILPSSPGGYSATAPYAPPPPETVMKLLDIYWLN
;
A
#
# COMPACT_ATOMS: atom_id res chain seq x y z
N MET A 1 -94.92 -8.45 14.62
CA MET A 1 -94.43 -8.59 13.23
C MET A 1 -92.94 -8.87 13.30
N HIS A 2 -92.49 -9.91 12.59
CA HIS A 2 -91.24 -10.64 12.83
C HIS A 2 -89.97 -9.78 12.88
N THR A 3 -89.20 -10.00 13.95
CA THR A 3 -87.79 -9.67 14.11
C THR A 3 -86.93 -10.58 13.21
N LYS A 4 -85.98 -9.98 12.48
CA LYS A 4 -84.92 -10.69 11.72
C LYS A 4 -83.56 -10.22 12.29
N PRO A 5 -82.60 -11.13 12.56
CA PRO A 5 -81.37 -10.79 13.27
C PRO A 5 -80.30 -10.21 12.33
N LEU A 6 -79.47 -9.32 12.88
CA LEU A 6 -78.22 -8.82 12.31
C LEU A 6 -77.16 -9.93 12.36
N THR A 7 -76.63 -10.34 11.22
CA THR A 7 -75.41 -11.15 11.12
C THR A 7 -74.22 -10.23 10.82
N ASN A 8 -73.19 -10.32 11.66
CA ASN A 8 -71.90 -9.65 11.53
C ASN A 8 -71.06 -10.36 10.46
N ASP A 9 -70.93 -9.78 9.27
CA ASP A 9 -70.09 -10.30 8.18
C ASP A 9 -68.90 -9.39 7.82
N HIS A 10 -68.39 -8.58 8.76
CA HIS A 10 -67.30 -7.62 8.48
C HIS A 10 -65.92 -8.00 9.05
N SER A 11 -65.73 -9.14 9.72
CA SER A 11 -64.41 -9.51 10.27
C SER A 11 -63.58 -10.47 9.42
N GLU A 12 -64.14 -11.10 8.38
CA GLU A 12 -63.38 -12.09 7.59
C GLU A 12 -62.62 -11.47 6.40
N SER A 13 -63.11 -10.38 5.81
CA SER A 13 -62.46 -9.74 4.66
C SER A 13 -61.14 -9.04 5.02
N GLY A 14 -60.98 -8.58 6.26
CA GLY A 14 -59.74 -7.92 6.73
C GLY A 14 -58.59 -8.91 6.95
N ALA A 15 -58.89 -10.10 7.46
CA ALA A 15 -57.90 -11.15 7.66
C ALA A 15 -57.39 -11.73 6.34
N ALA A 16 -58.28 -11.91 5.36
CA ALA A 16 -57.91 -12.39 4.02
C ALA A 16 -56.95 -11.41 3.31
N LEU A 17 -57.20 -10.10 3.41
CA LEU A 17 -56.35 -9.08 2.80
C LEU A 17 -54.95 -9.05 3.45
N LEU A 18 -54.87 -9.16 4.78
CA LEU A 18 -53.60 -9.19 5.50
C LEU A 18 -52.75 -10.41 5.13
N VAL A 19 -53.38 -11.58 4.99
CA VAL A 19 -52.69 -12.81 4.57
C VAL A 19 -52.15 -12.67 3.15
N VAL A 20 -52.90 -12.09 2.21
CA VAL A 20 -52.44 -11.87 0.84
C VAL A 20 -51.24 -10.92 0.80
N VAL A 21 -51.23 -9.85 1.61
CA VAL A 21 -50.09 -8.92 1.69
C VAL A 21 -48.85 -9.60 2.27
N LEU A 22 -49.00 -10.39 3.34
CA LEU A 22 -47.89 -11.12 3.97
C LEU A 22 -47.29 -12.18 3.04
N VAL A 23 -48.14 -12.94 2.32
CA VAL A 23 -47.67 -13.93 1.34
C VAL A 23 -46.95 -13.26 0.17
N SER A 24 -47.43 -12.10 -0.27
CA SER A 24 -46.78 -11.34 -1.35
C SER A 24 -45.42 -10.77 -0.92
N ALA A 25 -45.30 -10.28 0.32
CA ALA A 25 -44.04 -9.80 0.87
C ALA A 25 -43.02 -10.94 1.04
N LEU A 26 -43.46 -12.11 1.51
CA LEU A 26 -42.59 -13.29 1.63
C LEU A 26 -42.10 -13.79 0.27
N LEU A 27 -42.98 -13.76 -0.75
CA LEU A 27 -42.61 -14.14 -2.11
C LEU A 27 -41.59 -13.16 -2.72
N MET A 28 -41.74 -11.86 -2.50
CA MET A 28 -40.76 -10.84 -2.92
C MET A 28 -39.40 -11.05 -2.25
N LEU A 29 -39.38 -11.42 -0.96
CA LEU A 29 -38.14 -11.71 -0.23
C LEU A 29 -37.42 -12.94 -0.81
N LEU A 30 -38.16 -14.02 -1.12
CA LEU A 30 -37.62 -15.23 -1.73
C LEU A 30 -37.08 -14.98 -3.16
N ILE A 31 -37.73 -14.10 -3.92
CA ILE A 31 -37.25 -13.69 -5.24
C ILE A 31 -35.96 -12.87 -5.12
N ALA A 32 -35.87 -11.95 -4.14
CA ALA A 32 -34.67 -11.18 -3.89
C ALA A 32 -33.47 -12.06 -3.49
N GLU A 33 -33.69 -13.05 -2.61
CA GLU A 33 -32.64 -14.01 -2.21
C GLU A 33 -32.17 -14.91 -3.38
N SER A 34 -33.11 -15.35 -4.23
CA SER A 34 -32.75 -16.18 -5.39
C SER A 34 -31.99 -15.39 -6.46
N VAL A 35 -32.33 -14.11 -6.69
CA VAL A 35 -31.54 -13.22 -7.57
C VAL A 35 -30.15 -12.95 -6.98
N ALA A 36 -30.03 -12.77 -5.65
CA ALA A 36 -28.74 -12.62 -4.98
C ALA A 36 -27.85 -13.87 -5.09
N MET A 37 -28.44 -15.07 -4.98
CA MET A 37 -27.71 -16.34 -5.19
C MET A 37 -27.26 -16.54 -6.64
N MET A 38 -28.09 -16.17 -7.62
CA MET A 38 -27.70 -16.20 -9.04
C MET A 38 -26.57 -15.20 -9.35
N GLY A 39 -26.59 -14.02 -8.71
CA GLY A 39 -25.48 -13.06 -8.76
C GLY A 39 -24.16 -13.66 -8.25
N ARG A 40 -24.18 -14.27 -7.05
CA ARG A 40 -22.97 -14.88 -6.44
C ARG A 40 -22.38 -16.01 -7.28
N THR A 41 -23.23 -16.86 -7.86
CA THR A 41 -22.78 -17.96 -8.73
C THR A 41 -22.22 -17.46 -10.06
N SER A 42 -22.80 -16.40 -10.63
CA SER A 42 -22.27 -15.76 -11.85
C SER A 42 -20.89 -15.13 -11.64
N VAL A 43 -20.65 -14.50 -10.48
CA VAL A 43 -19.36 -13.88 -10.14
C VAL A 43 -18.28 -14.95 -9.91
N GLN A 44 -18.61 -16.07 -9.25
CA GLN A 44 -17.69 -17.20 -9.13
C GLN A 44 -17.33 -17.80 -10.50
N SER A 45 -18.31 -17.99 -11.39
CA SER A 45 -18.04 -18.50 -12.75
C SER A 45 -17.21 -17.54 -13.61
N ALA A 46 -17.36 -16.22 -13.42
CA ALA A 46 -16.53 -15.22 -14.10
C ALA A 46 -15.09 -15.20 -13.56
N SER A 47 -14.90 -15.39 -12.25
CA SER A 47 -13.58 -15.53 -11.61
C SER A 47 -12.84 -16.77 -12.12
N ASP A 48 -13.51 -17.91 -12.24
CA ASP A 48 -12.90 -19.16 -12.72
C ASP A 48 -12.51 -19.06 -14.21
N VAL A 49 -13.28 -18.33 -15.02
CA VAL A 49 -12.95 -18.04 -16.43
C VAL A 49 -11.78 -17.04 -16.55
N GLY A 50 -11.68 -16.07 -15.62
CA GLY A 50 -10.57 -15.12 -15.54
C GLY A 50 -9.22 -15.80 -15.29
N GLN A 51 -9.15 -16.68 -14.28
CA GLN A 51 -7.92 -17.44 -13.96
C GLN A 51 -7.49 -18.37 -15.11
N SER A 52 -8.46 -18.94 -15.84
CA SER A 52 -8.20 -19.73 -17.06
C SER A 52 -7.60 -18.89 -18.20
N ASN A 53 -8.03 -17.64 -18.35
CA ASN A 53 -7.54 -16.75 -19.41
C ASN A 53 -6.13 -16.21 -19.10
N GLU A 54 -5.80 -15.96 -17.84
CA GLU A 54 -4.44 -15.60 -17.41
C GLU A 54 -3.45 -16.75 -17.61
N ALA A 55 -3.84 -17.98 -17.27
CA ALA A 55 -3.06 -19.17 -17.58
C ALA A 55 -2.84 -19.35 -19.10
N ARG A 56 -3.84 -19.04 -19.93
CA ARG A 56 -3.72 -19.03 -21.40
C ARG A 56 -2.80 -17.92 -21.91
N ALA A 57 -2.83 -16.74 -21.32
CA ALA A 57 -1.97 -15.62 -21.70
C ALA A 57 -0.50 -15.88 -21.36
N ALA A 58 -0.22 -16.43 -20.17
CA ALA A 58 1.13 -16.85 -19.78
C ALA A 58 1.67 -17.98 -20.69
N ALA A 59 0.82 -18.94 -21.05
CA ALA A 59 1.19 -19.99 -22.01
C ALA A 59 1.46 -19.43 -23.42
N LEU A 60 0.68 -18.46 -23.91
CA LEU A 60 0.92 -17.81 -25.20
C LEU A 60 2.21 -16.98 -25.22
N ALA A 61 2.53 -16.28 -24.13
CA ALA A 61 3.78 -15.53 -23.98
C ALA A 61 5.00 -16.47 -24.02
N GLY A 62 4.92 -17.63 -23.36
CA GLY A 62 5.95 -18.67 -23.42
C GLY A 62 6.16 -19.24 -24.83
N VAL A 63 5.07 -19.50 -25.57
CA VAL A 63 5.14 -19.99 -26.96
C VAL A 63 5.74 -18.94 -27.91
N SER A 64 5.43 -17.65 -27.71
CA SER A 64 6.03 -16.56 -28.49
C SER A 64 7.54 -16.43 -28.26
N ALA A 65 8.00 -16.57 -27.00
CA ALA A 65 9.42 -16.53 -26.66
C ALA A 65 10.20 -17.72 -27.26
N MET A 66 9.63 -18.93 -27.22
CA MET A 66 10.22 -20.10 -27.86
C MET A 66 10.28 -19.97 -29.39
N THR A 67 9.28 -19.33 -29.99
CA THR A 67 9.23 -19.10 -31.45
C THR A 67 10.31 -18.10 -31.88
N GLN A 68 10.50 -17.01 -31.14
CA GLN A 68 11.61 -16.07 -31.38
C GLN A 68 12.99 -16.72 -31.19
N TYR A 69 13.14 -17.58 -30.18
CA TYR A 69 14.39 -18.31 -29.96
C TYR A 69 14.69 -19.29 -31.10
N ALA A 70 13.70 -20.04 -31.58
CA ALA A 70 13.84 -20.93 -32.72
C ALA A 70 14.14 -20.18 -34.04
N GLN A 71 13.53 -19.00 -34.24
CA GLN A 71 13.82 -18.15 -35.40
C GLN A 71 15.25 -17.60 -35.39
N ASN A 72 15.78 -17.22 -34.21
CA ASN A 72 17.17 -16.80 -34.06
C ASN A 72 18.18 -17.92 -34.33
N ILE A 73 17.84 -19.17 -33.98
CA ILE A 73 18.66 -20.35 -34.30
C ILE A 73 18.62 -20.66 -35.81
N HIS A 74 17.46 -20.50 -36.45
CA HIS A 74 17.33 -20.78 -37.88
C HIS A 74 18.06 -19.74 -38.75
N SER A 75 18.04 -18.45 -38.37
CA SER A 75 18.80 -17.42 -39.09
C SER A 75 20.31 -17.57 -38.96
N THR A 76 20.82 -18.27 -37.94
CA THR A 76 22.25 -18.61 -37.82
C THR A 76 22.65 -19.86 -38.61
N ALA A 77 21.71 -20.77 -38.89
CA ALA A 77 21.98 -21.99 -39.64
C ALA A 77 22.01 -21.78 -41.18
N ASP A 78 21.22 -20.82 -41.71
CA ASP A 78 21.10 -20.60 -43.17
C ASP A 78 22.28 -19.84 -43.81
N THR A 79 23.34 -19.50 -43.06
CA THR A 79 24.53 -18.80 -43.60
C THR A 79 25.84 -19.58 -43.45
N ALA A 80 25.78 -20.91 -43.28
CA ALA A 80 26.96 -21.78 -43.31
C ALA A 80 27.03 -22.56 -44.63
N SER A 81 27.33 -21.86 -45.73
CA SER A 81 27.66 -22.46 -47.02
C SER A 81 29.17 -22.56 -47.21
N SER A 82 29.66 -23.80 -47.17
CA SER A 82 30.90 -24.34 -47.78
C SER A 82 32.27 -23.93 -47.23
N ASN A 83 33.09 -24.98 -47.05
CA ASN A 83 34.54 -25.05 -46.91
C ASN A 83 35.13 -24.79 -45.53
N ASP A 84 35.12 -25.82 -44.68
CA ASP A 84 36.40 -26.30 -44.15
C ASP A 84 36.34 -27.79 -43.78
N SER A 85 37.19 -28.57 -44.44
CA SER A 85 37.41 -29.98 -44.20
C SER A 85 38.56 -30.13 -43.20
N ASN A 86 38.25 -30.47 -41.94
CA ASN A 86 39.08 -31.24 -41.00
C ASN A 86 38.45 -31.25 -39.59
N CYS A 87 37.44 -32.08 -39.38
CA CYS A 87 37.13 -32.64 -38.06
C CYS A 87 36.39 -33.96 -38.28
N GLU A 88 37.01 -35.07 -37.87
CA GLU A 88 36.50 -36.42 -38.13
C GLU A 88 35.24 -36.73 -37.32
N GLN A 89 34.50 -37.71 -37.86
CA GLN A 89 33.14 -38.09 -37.51
C GLN A 89 32.97 -38.60 -36.08
N ASP A 90 31.94 -38.13 -35.39
CA ASP A 90 31.31 -38.87 -34.29
C ASP A 90 29.77 -38.83 -34.43
N MET A 91 29.15 -40.00 -34.39
CA MET A 91 27.81 -40.30 -34.93
C MET A 91 26.64 -39.95 -33.99
N LEU A 92 26.78 -38.97 -33.11
CA LEU A 92 25.71 -38.52 -32.22
C LEU A 92 25.70 -36.99 -32.02
N GLY A 93 25.71 -36.22 -33.12
CA GLY A 93 25.03 -34.92 -33.24
C GLY A 93 25.22 -33.86 -32.13
N LEU A 94 26.30 -33.88 -31.35
CA LEU A 94 26.60 -32.90 -30.28
C LEU A 94 28.03 -32.32 -30.40
N GLY A 95 28.65 -32.48 -31.57
CA GLY A 95 30.08 -32.20 -31.80
C GLY A 95 30.59 -30.75 -31.86
N PRO A 96 29.81 -29.66 -32.03
CA PRO A 96 30.42 -28.34 -32.20
C PRO A 96 30.51 -27.49 -30.92
N LEU A 97 30.31 -28.05 -29.72
CA LEU A 97 30.30 -27.24 -28.47
C LEU A 97 31.64 -27.17 -27.70
N LEU A 98 32.73 -27.76 -28.20
CA LEU A 98 33.98 -27.90 -27.42
C LEU A 98 35.29 -27.52 -28.14
N CYS A 99 35.23 -26.74 -29.22
CA CYS A 99 36.44 -26.13 -29.78
C CYS A 99 36.34 -24.60 -29.76
N GLY A 100 36.96 -23.97 -28.76
CA GLY A 100 37.33 -22.56 -28.82
C GLY A 100 36.71 -21.60 -27.81
N LEU A 101 36.60 -21.96 -26.52
CA LEU A 101 36.53 -20.97 -25.44
C LEU A 101 37.74 -21.13 -24.52
N ASP A 102 38.78 -20.36 -24.79
CA ASP A 102 39.84 -20.07 -23.82
C ASP A 102 39.58 -18.66 -23.27
N THR A 103 38.92 -18.58 -22.11
CA THR A 103 38.51 -17.31 -21.48
C THR A 103 39.44 -16.86 -20.35
N ASN A 104 40.71 -17.27 -20.34
CA ASN A 104 41.66 -16.77 -19.33
C ASN A 104 42.97 -16.25 -19.94
N LEU A 105 42.91 -15.09 -20.60
CA LEU A 105 44.09 -14.23 -20.81
C LEU A 105 43.73 -12.74 -20.58
N PRO A 106 44.46 -12.01 -19.71
CA PRO A 106 44.33 -10.56 -19.63
C PRO A 106 44.97 -9.93 -20.86
N GLY A 107 44.14 -9.36 -21.75
CA GLY A 107 44.58 -8.61 -22.94
C GLY A 107 44.23 -9.22 -24.31
N GLY A 108 43.10 -9.91 -24.44
CA GLY A 108 42.70 -10.54 -25.71
C GLY A 108 42.40 -9.55 -26.85
N GLN A 109 43.21 -9.59 -27.92
CA GLN A 109 42.87 -9.02 -29.22
C GLN A 109 42.00 -10.02 -30.00
N VAL A 110 40.83 -9.57 -30.47
CA VAL A 110 39.98 -10.36 -31.38
C VAL A 110 40.20 -9.87 -32.80
N ALA A 111 40.82 -10.70 -33.65
CA ALA A 111 40.97 -10.42 -35.07
C ALA A 111 39.75 -10.93 -35.85
N ILE A 112 39.16 -10.07 -36.70
CA ILE A 112 38.02 -10.44 -37.56
C ILE A 112 38.55 -10.87 -38.94
N PRO A 113 38.12 -12.02 -39.50
CA PRO A 113 38.44 -12.39 -40.87
C PRO A 113 37.86 -11.37 -41.88
N ASN A 114 38.65 -11.03 -42.90
CA ASN A 114 38.22 -10.14 -43.97
C ASN A 114 37.07 -10.74 -44.78
N GLY A 115 35.88 -10.15 -44.67
CA GLY A 115 34.79 -10.34 -45.63
C GLY A 115 33.45 -10.76 -45.03
N GLY A 116 32.73 -9.82 -44.42
CA GLY A 116 31.32 -9.99 -44.07
C GLY A 116 30.76 -8.79 -43.32
N ASN A 117 29.54 -8.35 -43.67
CA ASN A 117 28.79 -7.37 -42.88
C ASN A 117 28.29 -8.05 -41.59
N GLY A 118 29.12 -8.06 -40.55
CA GLY A 118 28.76 -8.55 -39.22
C GLY A 118 29.04 -7.47 -38.17
N GLY A 119 28.05 -7.17 -37.33
CA GLY A 119 28.27 -6.38 -36.13
C GLY A 119 28.96 -7.22 -35.05
N VAL A 120 29.99 -6.68 -34.41
CA VAL A 120 30.64 -7.31 -33.26
C VAL A 120 30.02 -6.76 -31.97
N ALA A 121 29.46 -7.64 -31.14
CA ALA A 121 29.08 -7.31 -29.78
C ALA A 121 30.18 -7.82 -28.83
N VAL A 122 30.70 -6.94 -27.98
CA VAL A 122 31.61 -7.31 -26.89
C VAL A 122 30.86 -7.10 -25.58
N GLU A 123 30.52 -8.18 -24.89
CA GLU A 123 30.01 -8.11 -23.52
C GLU A 123 31.18 -8.10 -22.54
N MET A 124 31.19 -7.13 -21.63
CA MET A 124 32.14 -7.08 -20.52
C MET A 124 31.42 -7.37 -19.21
N PRO A 125 31.95 -8.23 -18.33
CA PRO A 125 31.37 -8.48 -17.02
C PRO A 125 31.34 -7.21 -16.16
N VAL A 126 30.31 -7.10 -15.32
CA VAL A 126 30.18 -6.00 -14.35
C VAL A 126 31.35 -6.06 -13.36
N GLY A 127 32.12 -4.97 -13.25
CA GLY A 127 33.19 -4.80 -12.26
C GLY A 127 34.64 -4.90 -12.78
N THR A 128 34.88 -5.00 -14.10
CA THR A 128 36.25 -5.03 -14.64
C THR A 128 36.71 -3.70 -15.24
N THR A 129 37.90 -3.23 -14.85
CA THR A 129 38.66 -2.20 -15.57
C THR A 129 39.44 -2.83 -16.73
N ALA A 130 38.76 -3.11 -17.84
CA ALA A 130 39.39 -3.60 -19.06
C ALA A 130 39.26 -2.56 -20.19
N THR A 131 40.35 -2.36 -20.94
CA THR A 131 40.37 -1.55 -22.17
C THR A 131 40.19 -2.49 -23.35
N ALA A 132 39.08 -2.37 -24.10
CA ALA A 132 38.86 -3.11 -25.34
C ALA A 132 39.27 -2.25 -26.54
N THR A 133 40.17 -2.76 -27.39
CA THR A 133 40.59 -2.10 -28.64
C THR A 133 40.09 -2.93 -29.82
N ILE A 134 39.23 -2.34 -30.66
CA ILE A 134 38.78 -2.95 -31.92
C ILE A 134 39.58 -2.31 -33.06
N SER A 135 40.42 -3.09 -33.74
CA SER A 135 41.10 -2.63 -34.97
C SER A 135 40.39 -3.23 -36.19
N ASN A 136 40.10 -2.41 -37.19
CA ASN A 136 39.44 -2.85 -38.42
C ASN A 136 40.29 -2.43 -39.63
N ALA A 137 40.56 -3.36 -40.55
CA ALA A 137 41.52 -3.17 -41.64
C ALA A 137 40.89 -2.70 -42.97
N SER A 138 39.57 -2.47 -43.01
CA SER A 138 38.85 -2.20 -44.27
C SER A 138 38.12 -0.84 -44.26
N PRO A 139 38.24 -0.02 -45.33
CA PRO A 139 37.82 1.39 -45.33
C PRO A 139 36.30 1.66 -45.52
N TYR A 140 35.43 0.65 -45.53
CA TYR A 140 33.99 0.82 -45.82
C TYR A 140 33.06 -0.07 -44.97
N VAL A 141 33.00 0.15 -43.66
CA VAL A 141 31.96 -0.46 -42.80
C VAL A 141 31.47 0.54 -41.75
N ASP A 142 30.14 0.71 -41.62
CA ASP A 142 29.48 1.49 -40.54
C ASP A 142 29.72 0.77 -39.20
N ALA A 143 30.59 1.32 -38.35
CA ALA A 143 30.87 0.77 -37.03
C ALA A 143 29.88 1.34 -36.00
N ARG A 144 28.81 0.60 -35.71
CA ARG A 144 27.87 0.96 -34.62
C ARG A 144 28.36 0.35 -33.30
N VAL A 145 29.02 1.15 -32.48
CA VAL A 145 29.34 0.77 -31.10
C VAL A 145 28.11 0.99 -30.22
N ARG A 146 27.42 -0.08 -29.81
CA ARG A 146 26.49 -0.04 -28.67
C ARG A 146 27.26 -0.42 -27.42
N ALA A 147 27.77 0.57 -26.69
CA ALA A 147 28.20 0.37 -25.31
C ALA A 147 26.96 0.57 -24.42
N VAL A 148 26.41 -0.51 -23.86
CA VAL A 148 25.46 -0.39 -22.76
C VAL A 148 26.29 -0.18 -21.50
N VAL A 149 26.40 1.07 -21.05
CA VAL A 149 27.00 1.38 -19.75
C VAL A 149 25.93 1.13 -18.69
N THR A 150 25.79 -0.12 -18.25
CA THR A 150 24.93 -0.45 -17.12
C THR A 150 25.69 -0.09 -15.84
N ALA A 151 25.38 1.08 -15.29
CA ALA A 151 25.77 1.57 -13.96
C ALA A 151 27.28 1.55 -13.63
N ASN A 152 28.00 2.62 -14.00
CA ASN A 152 29.21 3.02 -13.28
C ASN A 152 28.83 4.09 -12.25
N THR A 153 28.99 3.77 -10.96
CA THR A 153 28.96 4.76 -9.87
C THR A 153 30.26 5.55 -9.89
N PHE A 154 30.20 6.82 -10.27
CA PHE A 154 31.29 7.77 -10.03
C PHE A 154 31.08 8.41 -8.67
N SER A 155 31.86 8.01 -7.66
CA SER A 155 31.97 8.79 -6.43
C SER A 155 33.04 9.86 -6.61
N PRO A 156 32.72 11.16 -6.48
CA PRO A 156 33.78 12.16 -6.33
C PRO A 156 34.52 11.87 -5.03
N ALA A 157 35.85 11.94 -5.06
CA ALA A 157 36.65 11.89 -3.83
C ALA A 157 36.16 13.00 -2.88
N SER A 158 35.90 12.63 -1.63
CA SER A 158 35.41 13.55 -0.60
C SER A 158 36.35 14.75 -0.47
N GLY A 159 35.87 15.96 -0.82
CA GLY A 159 36.60 17.22 -0.64
C GLY A 159 36.88 18.06 -1.89
N ALA A 160 36.44 17.65 -3.09
CA ALA A 160 36.60 18.48 -4.29
C ALA A 160 35.55 19.61 -4.38
N THR A 161 35.99 20.86 -4.47
CA THR A 161 35.12 22.01 -4.77
C THR A 161 34.71 22.02 -6.25
N PRO A 162 33.46 22.38 -6.59
CA PRO A 162 32.96 22.29 -7.95
C PRO A 162 33.46 23.49 -8.75
N SER A 163 34.43 23.32 -9.65
CA SER A 163 34.77 24.42 -10.56
C SER A 163 35.29 24.08 -11.95
N LYS A 164 35.29 22.81 -12.40
CA LYS A 164 35.43 22.54 -13.85
C LYS A 164 34.62 21.30 -14.29
N PRO A 165 33.87 21.39 -15.42
CA PRO A 165 33.22 20.23 -16.01
C PRO A 165 34.28 19.21 -16.44
N GLY A 166 34.09 17.95 -16.05
CA GLY A 166 34.85 16.84 -16.61
C GLY A 166 34.35 16.56 -18.03
N ILE A 167 35.27 16.54 -19.00
CA ILE A 167 34.95 16.15 -20.38
C ILE A 167 35.26 14.66 -20.50
N ILE A 168 34.28 13.85 -20.87
CA ILE A 168 34.53 12.50 -21.38
C ILE A 168 34.71 12.64 -22.89
N SER A 169 35.95 12.53 -23.35
CA SER A 169 36.27 12.50 -24.78
C SER A 169 36.35 11.05 -25.25
N ILE A 170 35.40 10.62 -26.08
CA ILE A 170 35.54 9.39 -26.86
C ILE A 170 36.18 9.80 -28.19
N LEU A 171 37.45 9.43 -28.38
CA LEU A 171 38.13 9.63 -29.65
C LEU A 171 37.86 8.42 -30.56
N SER A 172 37.25 8.66 -31.71
CA SER A 172 37.22 7.71 -32.82
C SER A 172 38.13 8.23 -33.93
N GLU A 173 39.31 7.64 -34.07
CA GLU A 173 40.23 7.93 -35.18
C GLU A 173 39.99 6.93 -36.33
N GLY A 174 39.42 7.41 -37.44
CA GLY A 174 39.35 6.64 -38.68
C GLY A 174 40.68 6.72 -39.44
N GLN A 175 41.23 5.59 -39.88
CA GLN A 175 42.60 5.55 -40.42
C GLN A 175 42.79 6.08 -41.85
N SER A 176 41.75 6.57 -42.53
CA SER A 176 41.91 7.17 -43.86
C SER A 176 40.98 8.36 -44.08
N GLY A 177 41.57 9.56 -44.12
CA GLY A 177 40.90 10.78 -44.56
C GLY A 177 40.34 11.64 -43.43
N SER A 178 41.19 12.12 -42.50
CA SER A 178 41.05 13.33 -41.66
C SER A 178 39.68 13.73 -41.10
N ALA A 179 38.72 12.83 -40.99
CA ALA A 179 37.43 13.05 -40.37
C ALA A 179 37.52 12.56 -38.92
N SER A 180 37.71 13.50 -37.99
CA SER A 180 37.48 13.25 -36.57
C SER A 180 36.03 13.60 -36.24
N ALA A 181 35.32 12.67 -35.61
CA ALA A 181 34.05 12.96 -34.96
C ALA A 181 34.30 13.05 -33.45
N THR A 182 34.41 14.26 -32.94
CA THR A 182 34.44 14.48 -31.49
C THR A 182 33.01 14.54 -30.99
N VAL A 183 32.52 13.45 -30.37
CA VAL A 183 31.30 13.53 -29.56
C VAL A 183 31.72 14.06 -28.19
N ALA A 184 31.72 15.39 -28.06
CA ALA A 184 31.85 16.03 -26.76
C ALA A 184 30.48 16.03 -26.09
N ALA A 185 30.24 15.08 -25.18
CA ALA A 185 29.16 15.22 -24.22
C ALA A 185 29.61 16.29 -23.20
N VAL A 186 29.22 17.54 -23.44
CA VAL A 186 29.35 18.59 -22.42
C VAL A 186 28.29 18.26 -21.37
N LEU A 187 28.72 17.68 -20.26
CA LEU A 187 27.87 17.63 -19.07
C LEU A 187 27.76 19.06 -18.55
N GLY A 188 26.74 19.78 -19.02
CA GLY A 188 26.28 20.99 -18.39
C GLY A 188 25.71 20.61 -17.05
N ALA A 189 26.51 20.75 -15.98
CA ALA A 189 25.94 20.94 -14.66
C ALA A 189 25.24 22.31 -14.68
N VAL A 190 24.03 22.36 -15.24
CA VAL A 190 23.07 23.39 -14.84
C VAL A 190 22.90 23.16 -13.35
N ALA A 191 23.09 24.18 -12.54
CA ALA A 191 22.62 24.16 -11.17
C ALA A 191 21.08 24.11 -11.20
N ALA A 192 20.53 22.95 -11.57
CA ALA A 192 19.29 22.51 -11.02
C ALA A 192 19.59 22.31 -9.54
N THR A 193 18.98 23.14 -8.70
CA THR A 193 18.75 22.76 -7.30
C THR A 193 18.33 21.29 -7.29
N PRO A 194 19.04 20.40 -6.58
CA PRO A 194 18.83 18.98 -6.72
C PRO A 194 17.42 18.63 -6.24
N SER A 195 16.50 18.46 -7.18
CA SER A 195 15.38 17.55 -6.99
C SER A 195 15.99 16.17 -6.98
N ALA A 196 16.11 15.61 -5.78
CA ALA A 196 16.56 14.26 -5.56
C ALA A 196 15.76 13.31 -6.47
N THR A 197 16.45 12.54 -7.30
CA THR A 197 15.97 11.18 -7.63
C THR A 197 15.97 10.39 -6.33
N SER A 198 14.87 10.50 -5.59
CA SER A 198 14.54 9.64 -4.47
C SER A 198 14.25 8.26 -5.03
N SER A 199 15.11 7.30 -4.74
CA SER A 199 14.66 5.91 -4.65
C SER A 199 13.59 5.87 -3.57
N SER A 200 12.31 5.97 -3.99
CA SER A 200 11.15 5.77 -3.15
C SER A 200 11.32 4.42 -2.44
N SER A 201 11.52 4.44 -1.12
CA SER A 201 11.27 3.24 -0.34
C SER A 201 9.86 3.33 0.18
N VAL A 202 9.02 2.52 -0.46
CA VAL A 202 7.63 2.33 -0.11
C VAL A 202 7.55 1.76 1.30
N ILE A 203 6.79 2.42 2.18
CA ILE A 203 6.31 1.78 3.39
C ILE A 203 5.23 0.80 2.94
N ASN A 204 5.57 -0.48 2.78
CA ASN A 204 4.63 -1.54 2.37
C ASN A 204 3.75 -2.01 3.55
N ASN A 205 3.02 -1.09 4.18
CA ASN A 205 2.02 -1.41 5.20
C ASN A 205 0.66 -0.91 4.71
N ALA A 206 -0.37 -1.75 4.74
CA ALA A 206 -1.74 -1.37 4.39
C ALA A 206 -2.21 -0.15 5.18
N ILE A 207 -1.80 -0.06 6.45
CA ILE A 207 -2.19 0.99 7.39
C ILE A 207 -0.94 1.50 8.13
N ASN A 208 -0.73 2.81 8.08
CA ASN A 208 0.27 3.53 8.87
C ASN A 208 -0.39 4.65 9.65
N ILE A 209 -0.29 4.63 10.96
CA ILE A 209 -0.90 5.64 11.84
C ILE A 209 0.15 6.19 12.79
N ASN A 210 0.13 7.52 12.96
CA ASN A 210 0.87 8.19 14.01
C ASN A 210 -0.11 8.70 15.07
N GLY A 211 0.01 8.18 16.29
CA GLY A 211 -0.90 8.45 17.40
C GLY A 211 -1.89 7.31 17.67
N ASN A 212 -2.47 7.32 18.87
CA ASN A 212 -3.30 6.23 19.38
C ASN A 212 -4.49 5.89 18.46
N SER A 213 -4.77 4.61 18.30
CA SER A 213 -5.88 4.09 17.49
C SER A 213 -6.82 3.18 18.28
N THR A 214 -8.12 3.44 18.14
CA THR A 214 -9.18 2.59 18.67
C THR A 214 -10.02 2.01 17.55
N PHE A 215 -10.08 0.69 17.46
CA PHE A 215 -10.86 -0.05 16.49
C PHE A 215 -12.05 -0.70 17.19
N SER A 216 -13.21 -0.04 17.16
CA SER A 216 -14.40 -0.49 17.88
C SER A 216 -15.03 -1.75 17.28
N GLY A 217 -14.81 -1.99 15.98
CA GLY A 217 -15.28 -3.17 15.27
C GLY A 217 -14.22 -3.80 14.38
N ASP A 218 -14.64 -4.62 13.41
CA ASP A 218 -13.74 -5.51 12.67
C ASP A 218 -12.88 -4.76 11.65
N VAL A 219 -11.58 -5.07 11.59
CA VAL A 219 -10.66 -4.59 10.56
C VAL A 219 -10.22 -5.74 9.68
N ASN A 220 -10.48 -5.62 8.39
CA ASN A 220 -10.16 -6.65 7.41
C ASN A 220 -9.25 -6.08 6.32
N VAL A 221 -8.13 -6.74 6.04
CA VAL A 221 -7.34 -6.49 4.84
C VAL A 221 -7.54 -7.65 3.87
N VAL A 222 -7.82 -7.34 2.60
CA VAL A 222 -8.10 -8.35 1.58
C VAL A 222 -7.23 -8.11 0.36
N GLY A 223 -6.43 -9.11 -0.01
CA GLY A 223 -5.56 -9.07 -1.19
C GLY A 223 -4.19 -8.44 -0.93
N GLY A 224 -3.58 -7.93 -2.00
CA GLY A 224 -2.25 -7.33 -2.04
C GLY A 224 -1.14 -8.32 -2.39
N ASP A 225 -0.14 -7.84 -3.12
CA ASP A 225 0.99 -8.64 -3.63
C ASP A 225 2.11 -8.86 -2.60
N ALA A 226 2.02 -8.16 -1.45
CA ALA A 226 3.00 -8.18 -0.36
C ALA A 226 2.33 -8.52 0.99
N PRO A 227 3.11 -8.91 2.02
CA PRO A 227 2.61 -9.06 3.38
C PRO A 227 1.95 -7.76 3.84
N GLN A 228 0.71 -7.86 4.33
CA GLN A 228 -0.05 -6.70 4.77
C GLN A 228 0.21 -6.43 6.24
N ASN A 229 0.64 -5.22 6.57
CA ASN A 229 1.00 -4.87 7.94
C ASN A 229 0.23 -3.63 8.42
N LEU A 230 0.08 -3.54 9.74
CA LEU A 230 -0.34 -2.33 10.43
C LEU A 230 0.83 -1.82 11.28
N SER A 231 1.15 -0.54 11.13
CA SER A 231 2.12 0.16 11.98
C SER A 231 1.47 1.36 12.64
N ASP A 232 1.49 1.39 13.97
CA ASP A 232 0.95 2.47 14.78
C ASP A 232 2.04 3.06 15.69
N ASN A 233 2.36 4.33 15.51
CA ASN A 233 3.25 5.08 16.40
C ASN A 233 2.46 5.68 17.59
N GLY A 234 1.82 4.78 18.33
CA GLY A 234 0.92 5.05 19.43
C GLY A 234 0.43 3.73 20.02
N SER A 235 -0.68 3.78 20.76
CA SER A 235 -1.35 2.60 21.32
C SER A 235 -2.42 2.08 20.38
N VAL A 236 -2.50 0.76 20.21
CA VAL A 236 -3.58 0.09 19.47
C VAL A 236 -4.55 -0.56 20.45
N SER A 237 -5.84 -0.25 20.35
CA SER A 237 -6.91 -0.89 21.13
C SER A 237 -8.02 -1.39 20.21
N THR A 238 -8.44 -2.64 20.35
CA THR A 238 -9.48 -3.24 19.51
C THR A 238 -10.62 -3.82 20.33
N GLY A 239 -11.86 -3.55 19.90
CA GLY A 239 -13.09 -4.23 20.29
C GLY A 239 -13.49 -5.34 19.31
N GLY A 240 -13.12 -5.19 18.03
CA GLY A 240 -13.39 -6.16 16.97
C GLY A 240 -12.18 -7.00 16.54
N SER A 241 -12.44 -7.89 15.59
CA SER A 241 -11.50 -8.86 15.00
C SER A 241 -10.56 -8.19 14.01
N PHE A 242 -9.33 -8.69 13.90
CA PHE A 242 -8.33 -8.25 12.94
C PHE A 242 -8.01 -9.41 12.01
N ASN A 243 -8.22 -9.22 10.71
CA ASN A 243 -7.99 -10.25 9.71
C ASN A 243 -7.19 -9.72 8.52
N GLY A 244 -6.40 -10.60 7.91
CA GLY A 244 -5.63 -10.28 6.70
C GLY A 244 -4.28 -9.63 6.95
N PHE A 245 -3.91 -9.36 8.20
CA PHE A 245 -2.58 -8.87 8.56
C PHE A 245 -1.58 -10.01 8.72
N ASN A 246 -0.35 -9.77 8.26
CA ASN A 246 0.84 -10.54 8.55
C ASN A 246 1.50 -10.06 9.83
N SER A 247 1.52 -8.74 10.06
CA SER A 247 2.02 -8.19 11.30
C SER A 247 1.29 -6.94 11.77
N ILE A 248 1.25 -6.78 13.09
CA ILE A 248 0.77 -5.59 13.79
C ILE A 248 1.90 -5.09 14.68
N TYR A 249 2.24 -3.80 14.53
CA TYR A 249 3.25 -3.12 15.31
C TYR A 249 2.68 -1.87 16.00
N SER A 250 3.01 -1.69 17.29
CA SER A 250 2.61 -0.55 18.11
C SER A 250 3.81 -0.02 18.91
N VAL A 251 4.07 1.30 18.88
CA VAL A 251 5.12 1.91 19.72
C VAL A 251 4.71 1.96 21.18
N ASP A 252 3.43 2.20 21.47
CA ASP A 252 2.92 2.08 22.83
C ASP A 252 2.25 0.71 23.04
N SER A 253 1.30 0.63 23.98
CA SER A 253 0.64 -0.61 24.34
C SER A 253 -0.34 -1.10 23.27
N LEU A 254 -0.48 -2.41 23.17
CA LEU A 254 -1.41 -3.04 22.25
C LEU A 254 -2.42 -3.91 23.00
N THR A 255 -3.70 -3.67 22.78
CA THR A 255 -4.82 -4.42 23.36
C THR A 255 -5.72 -4.95 22.26
N ILE A 256 -5.77 -6.27 22.05
CA ILE A 256 -6.64 -6.92 21.07
C ILE A 256 -7.63 -7.81 21.82
N SER A 257 -8.91 -7.41 21.82
CA SER A 257 -9.98 -8.21 22.42
C SER A 257 -10.73 -9.07 21.41
N GLY A 258 -10.65 -8.75 20.12
CA GLY A 258 -11.19 -9.56 19.04
C GLY A 258 -10.38 -10.83 18.74
N SER A 259 -10.82 -11.59 17.75
CA SER A 259 -10.12 -12.79 17.30
C SER A 259 -9.40 -12.53 15.98
N SER A 260 -8.18 -13.05 15.85
CA SER A 260 -7.53 -13.19 14.55
C SER A 260 -7.75 -14.59 14.01
N THR A 261 -8.09 -14.69 12.74
CA THR A 261 -8.19 -15.97 12.02
C THR A 261 -6.88 -16.37 11.32
N ASN A 262 -5.86 -15.51 11.32
CA ASN A 262 -4.60 -15.77 10.65
C ASN A 262 -3.55 -16.34 11.62
N PRO A 263 -3.28 -17.67 11.61
CA PRO A 263 -2.30 -18.27 12.51
C PRO A 263 -0.85 -17.82 12.23
N ASN A 264 -0.61 -17.12 11.11
CA ASN A 264 0.71 -16.60 10.73
C ASN A 264 0.92 -15.14 11.18
N GLU A 265 -0.04 -14.54 11.87
CA GLU A 265 0.06 -13.15 12.30
C GLU A 265 1.08 -12.97 13.42
N SER A 266 1.92 -11.94 13.29
CA SER A 266 2.93 -11.57 14.29
C SER A 266 2.62 -10.21 14.90
N ILE A 267 2.53 -10.16 16.23
CA ILE A 267 2.24 -8.94 16.97
C ILE A 267 3.49 -8.49 17.71
N PHE A 268 3.80 -7.21 17.62
CA PHE A 268 4.89 -6.58 18.35
C PHE A 268 4.47 -5.25 19.00
N SER A 269 4.92 -5.01 20.22
CA SER A 269 4.76 -3.74 20.91
C SER A 269 6.04 -3.33 21.64
N ASP A 270 6.40 -2.05 21.55
CA ASP A 270 7.48 -1.47 22.36
C ASP A 270 7.05 -1.22 23.83
N GLN A 271 5.81 -1.55 24.18
CA GLN A 271 5.30 -1.59 25.55
C GLN A 271 4.64 -2.95 25.84
N SER A 272 3.49 -2.96 26.51
CA SER A 272 2.81 -4.19 26.92
C SER A 272 1.73 -4.61 25.93
N ILE A 273 1.51 -5.91 25.80
CA ILE A 273 0.46 -6.52 24.98
C ILE A 273 -0.60 -7.17 25.88
N THR A 274 -1.87 -6.94 25.58
CA THR A 274 -3.01 -7.65 26.18
C THR A 274 -3.88 -8.28 25.08
N LEU A 275 -4.09 -9.59 25.16
CA LEU A 275 -4.94 -10.36 24.24
C LEU A 275 -6.06 -11.04 25.04
N SER A 276 -7.32 -10.88 24.65
CA SER A 276 -8.46 -11.45 25.40
C SER A 276 -9.51 -12.20 24.58
N GLY A 277 -9.32 -12.31 23.26
CA GLY A 277 -10.22 -13.02 22.35
C GLY A 277 -9.92 -14.51 22.17
N SER A 278 -10.08 -15.02 20.95
CA SER A 278 -9.77 -16.43 20.58
C SER A 278 -8.79 -16.53 19.40
N GLY A 279 -7.96 -15.51 19.21
CA GLY A 279 -7.02 -15.42 18.09
C GLY A 279 -5.89 -16.46 18.12
N GLN A 280 -5.41 -16.79 16.92
CA GLN A 280 -4.21 -17.60 16.72
C GLN A 280 -3.07 -16.73 16.20
N TYR A 281 -1.88 -16.84 16.78
CA TYR A 281 -0.75 -15.98 16.43
C TYR A 281 0.52 -16.81 16.19
N ALA A 282 1.33 -16.41 15.21
CA ALA A 282 2.66 -16.98 15.01
C ALA A 282 3.63 -16.46 16.07
N SER A 283 3.57 -15.17 16.38
CA SER A 283 4.40 -14.60 17.45
C SER A 283 3.74 -13.41 18.14
N VAL A 284 4.01 -13.27 19.45
CA VAL A 284 3.60 -12.14 20.29
C VAL A 284 4.83 -11.65 21.04
N LYS A 285 5.24 -10.40 20.79
CA LYS A 285 6.51 -9.85 21.29
C LYS A 285 6.29 -8.49 21.95
N ALA A 286 6.74 -8.34 23.19
CA ALA A 286 6.55 -7.11 23.97
C ALA A 286 7.84 -6.69 24.70
N LEU A 287 8.22 -5.42 24.60
CA LEU A 287 9.25 -4.84 25.48
C LEU A 287 8.74 -4.69 26.93
N GLY A 288 7.43 -4.65 27.13
CA GLY A 288 6.77 -4.71 28.42
C GLY A 288 6.31 -6.12 28.77
N ASN A 289 5.09 -6.21 29.29
CA ASN A 289 4.46 -7.48 29.67
C ASN A 289 3.60 -8.04 28.53
N VAL A 290 3.34 -9.35 28.55
CA VAL A 290 2.29 -9.96 27.74
C VAL A 290 1.24 -10.55 28.66
N SER A 291 -0.03 -10.20 28.45
CA SER A 291 -1.18 -10.81 29.11
C SER A 291 -2.08 -11.45 28.07
N THR A 292 -2.38 -12.73 28.24
CA THR A 292 -3.32 -13.47 27.39
C THR A 292 -4.44 -14.06 28.24
N SER A 293 -5.64 -14.00 27.69
CA SER A 293 -6.88 -14.53 28.27
C SER A 293 -7.80 -14.96 27.14
N GLY A 294 -8.87 -15.67 27.47
CA GLY A 294 -9.74 -16.25 26.44
C GLY A 294 -9.06 -17.42 25.70
N GLY A 295 -9.53 -17.72 24.50
CA GLY A 295 -9.09 -18.86 23.71
C GLY A 295 -7.78 -18.64 22.94
N VAL A 296 -6.95 -17.69 23.34
CA VAL A 296 -5.75 -17.28 22.61
C VAL A 296 -4.74 -18.42 22.50
N ASN A 297 -4.26 -18.68 21.28
CA ASN A 297 -3.18 -19.62 21.02
C ASN A 297 -2.03 -18.93 20.29
N SER A 298 -0.80 -19.09 20.76
CA SER A 298 0.39 -18.53 20.11
C SER A 298 1.47 -19.57 19.89
N ALA A 299 2.11 -19.60 18.72
CA ALA A 299 3.30 -20.43 18.56
C ALA A 299 4.46 -19.90 19.44
N TYR A 300 4.59 -18.59 19.58
CA TYR A 300 5.73 -17.98 20.27
C TYR A 300 5.32 -16.72 21.04
N ILE A 301 5.65 -16.65 22.33
CA ILE A 301 5.48 -15.45 23.16
C ILE A 301 6.85 -15.05 23.71
N GLN A 302 7.22 -13.78 23.55
CA GLN A 302 8.40 -13.21 24.18
C GLN A 302 8.09 -11.87 24.82
N ALA A 303 8.44 -11.72 26.10
CA ALA A 303 8.32 -10.47 26.82
C ALA A 303 9.63 -10.14 27.54
N ASN A 304 10.09 -8.89 27.49
CA ASN A 304 11.16 -8.45 28.40
C ASN A 304 10.66 -8.34 29.85
N GLY A 305 9.35 -8.08 30.03
CA GLY A 305 8.65 -8.16 31.30
C GLY A 305 8.06 -9.55 31.57
N SER A 306 6.95 -9.59 32.29
CA SER A 306 6.25 -10.80 32.68
C SER A 306 5.25 -11.28 31.61
N VAL A 307 4.99 -12.58 31.59
CA VAL A 307 3.96 -13.21 30.76
C VAL A 307 2.86 -13.78 31.65
N SER A 308 1.60 -13.47 31.37
CA SER A 308 0.43 -14.06 32.03
C SER A 308 -0.45 -14.78 31.00
N ILE A 309 -0.81 -16.03 31.26
CA ILE A 309 -1.66 -16.84 30.39
C ILE A 309 -2.79 -17.40 31.24
N SER A 310 -3.99 -16.85 31.08
CA SER A 310 -5.14 -17.24 31.91
C SER A 310 -6.06 -18.29 31.30
N SER A 311 -5.92 -18.56 30.01
CA SER A 311 -6.51 -19.69 29.28
C SER A 311 -5.92 -19.76 27.87
N GLY A 312 -6.12 -20.88 27.16
CA GLY A 312 -5.51 -21.11 25.85
C GLY A 312 -4.13 -21.77 25.95
N GLY A 313 -3.19 -21.40 25.08
CA GLY A 313 -1.89 -22.05 25.07
C GLY A 313 -0.81 -21.35 24.26
N ALA A 314 0.43 -21.80 24.49
CA ALA A 314 1.57 -21.36 23.69
C ALA A 314 2.55 -22.50 23.40
N THR A 315 3.21 -22.53 22.23
CA THR A 315 4.27 -23.53 22.03
C THR A 315 5.54 -23.15 22.79
N THR A 316 5.92 -21.88 22.75
CA THR A 316 7.11 -21.36 23.44
C THR A 316 6.81 -20.04 24.14
N VAL A 317 7.28 -19.89 25.38
CA VAL A 317 7.20 -18.67 26.18
C VAL A 317 8.58 -18.30 26.69
N LEU A 318 9.05 -17.11 26.32
CA LEU A 318 10.25 -16.47 26.87
C LEU A 318 9.83 -15.24 27.69
N SER A 319 10.29 -15.13 28.93
CA SER A 319 9.99 -13.98 29.79
C SER A 319 11.18 -13.50 30.60
N GLY A 320 11.43 -12.20 30.54
CA GLY A 320 12.49 -11.53 31.27
C GLY A 320 13.59 -11.02 30.36
N THR A 321 14.44 -10.18 30.92
CA THR A 321 15.73 -9.80 30.33
C THR A 321 16.78 -10.77 30.85
N GLY A 322 17.93 -10.92 30.20
CA GLY A 322 19.04 -11.76 30.70
C GLY A 322 19.58 -11.45 32.12
N THR A 323 18.92 -10.53 32.84
CA THR A 323 19.08 -10.25 34.27
C THR A 323 18.24 -11.20 35.12
N ALA A 324 18.86 -11.89 36.07
CA ALA A 324 18.19 -12.78 37.02
C ALA A 324 17.04 -12.06 37.77
N GLY A 325 15.89 -12.73 37.90
CA GLY A 325 14.72 -12.19 38.61
C GLY A 325 13.90 -11.14 37.84
N SER A 326 14.28 -10.80 36.60
CA SER A 326 13.44 -9.96 35.74
C SER A 326 12.33 -10.79 35.07
N GLY A 327 11.13 -10.23 34.92
CA GLY A 327 9.98 -10.94 34.36
C GLY A 327 9.39 -12.04 35.26
N GLY A 328 8.79 -13.04 34.63
CA GLY A 328 8.12 -14.17 35.28
C GLY A 328 6.92 -14.65 34.49
N VAL A 329 6.48 -15.88 34.74
CA VAL A 329 5.36 -16.49 34.02
C VAL A 329 4.26 -16.90 34.98
N THR A 330 3.05 -16.38 34.78
CA THR A 330 1.85 -16.79 35.52
C THR A 330 0.89 -17.51 34.60
N MET A 331 0.52 -18.73 34.95
CA MET A 331 -0.40 -19.57 34.19
C MET A 331 -1.62 -19.93 35.04
N THR A 332 -2.81 -19.56 34.57
CA THR A 332 -4.10 -19.89 35.19
C THR A 332 -5.06 -20.50 34.16
N GLY A 333 -6.21 -21.02 34.61
CA GLY A 333 -7.31 -21.49 33.76
C GLY A 333 -6.96 -22.58 32.73
N ASN A 334 -6.21 -23.60 33.15
CA ASN A 334 -5.81 -24.75 32.33
C ASN A 334 -4.95 -24.41 31.09
N ALA A 335 -4.09 -23.39 31.18
CA ALA A 335 -3.14 -23.05 30.11
C ALA A 335 -2.23 -24.24 29.73
N ASN A 336 -2.05 -24.47 28.43
CA ASN A 336 -1.16 -25.51 27.91
C ASN A 336 0.03 -24.89 27.18
N VAL A 337 1.24 -25.11 27.71
CA VAL A 337 2.47 -24.54 27.17
C VAL A 337 3.48 -25.63 26.82
N GLY A 338 4.06 -25.57 25.62
CA GLY A 338 5.14 -26.47 25.22
C GLY A 338 6.38 -26.23 26.07
N SER A 339 6.99 -25.06 25.95
CA SER A 339 8.18 -24.67 26.70
C SER A 339 8.04 -23.31 27.37
N VAL A 340 8.50 -23.22 28.61
CA VAL A 340 8.62 -21.97 29.37
C VAL A 340 10.08 -21.77 29.73
N THR A 341 10.63 -20.61 29.37
CA THR A 341 11.98 -20.20 29.73
C THR A 341 11.92 -18.78 30.29
N THR A 342 12.28 -18.58 31.56
CA THR A 342 12.19 -17.26 32.21
C THR A 342 13.33 -17.00 33.20
N THR A 343 13.73 -15.73 33.34
CA THR A 343 14.66 -15.33 34.41
C THR A 343 13.97 -15.06 35.75
N GLY A 344 12.65 -14.90 35.76
CA GLY A 344 11.81 -14.65 36.94
C GLY A 344 11.11 -15.90 37.49
N ASN A 345 10.15 -15.70 38.40
CA ASN A 345 9.38 -16.78 39.02
C ASN A 345 8.32 -17.36 38.07
N VAL A 346 7.93 -18.61 38.28
CA VAL A 346 6.80 -19.26 37.60
C VAL A 346 5.72 -19.65 38.60
N SER A 347 4.50 -19.18 38.36
CA SER A 347 3.31 -19.56 39.12
C SER A 347 2.33 -20.27 38.20
N GLN A 348 1.96 -21.52 38.52
CA GLN A 348 1.07 -22.34 37.72
C GLN A 348 -0.09 -22.85 38.56
N ASP A 349 -1.32 -22.48 38.20
CA ASP A 349 -2.51 -22.99 38.88
C ASP A 349 -3.03 -24.29 38.27
N SER A 350 -3.08 -24.42 36.95
CA SER A 350 -3.60 -25.63 36.30
C SER A 350 -3.03 -25.77 34.88
N GLY A 351 -3.33 -26.87 34.20
CA GLY A 351 -2.83 -27.15 32.84
C GLY A 351 -1.48 -27.85 32.79
N THR A 352 -0.80 -27.71 31.65
CA THR A 352 0.40 -28.51 31.32
C THR A 352 1.55 -27.65 30.82
N VAL A 353 2.76 -27.90 31.32
CA VAL A 353 4.02 -27.41 30.75
C VAL A 353 4.88 -28.59 30.35
N THR A 354 5.35 -28.69 29.10
CA THR A 354 6.18 -29.84 28.69
C THR A 354 7.63 -29.69 29.19
N SER A 355 8.22 -28.50 29.05
CA SER A 355 9.57 -28.17 29.50
C SER A 355 9.61 -26.82 30.22
N LEU A 356 10.18 -26.77 31.42
CA LEU A 356 10.29 -25.55 32.24
C LEU A 356 11.75 -25.22 32.60
N HIS A 357 12.22 -24.04 32.24
CA HIS A 357 13.50 -23.49 32.68
C HIS A 357 13.25 -22.14 33.34
N THR A 358 13.51 -22.02 34.64
CA THR A 358 13.33 -20.77 35.37
C THR A 358 14.53 -20.47 36.25
N GLY A 359 15.03 -19.23 36.21
CA GLY A 359 16.03 -18.75 37.16
C GLY A 359 15.46 -18.44 38.56
N GLY A 360 14.13 -18.33 38.67
CA GLY A 360 13.42 -18.02 39.91
C GLY A 360 12.82 -19.26 40.60
N ASN A 361 11.82 -19.01 41.45
CA ASN A 361 11.05 -20.05 42.13
C ASN A 361 9.93 -20.56 41.24
N TYR A 362 9.51 -21.82 41.46
CA TYR A 362 8.31 -22.41 40.90
C TYR A 362 7.27 -22.65 42.01
N SER A 363 6.04 -22.17 41.79
CA SER A 363 4.90 -22.41 42.69
C SER A 363 3.71 -22.96 41.94
N ALA A 364 3.12 -24.04 42.46
CA ALA A 364 1.93 -24.67 41.91
C ALA A 364 0.72 -24.59 42.84
N SER A 365 -0.45 -24.25 42.31
CA SER A 365 -1.77 -24.52 42.92
C SER A 365 -2.53 -25.53 42.05
N SER A 366 -3.69 -26.05 42.47
CA SER A 366 -4.63 -26.90 41.67
C SER A 366 -4.11 -28.06 40.78
N TRP A 367 -3.01 -28.72 41.18
CA TRP A 367 -2.53 -30.01 40.64
C TRP A 367 -2.07 -30.03 39.14
N PRO A 368 -1.25 -29.08 38.67
CA PRO A 368 -0.75 -29.00 37.30
C PRO A 368 0.26 -30.10 36.96
N THR A 369 0.57 -30.22 35.67
CA THR A 369 1.60 -31.13 35.16
C THR A 369 2.78 -30.36 34.59
N VAL A 370 4.00 -30.73 34.98
CA VAL A 370 5.25 -30.30 34.36
C VAL A 370 6.05 -31.55 33.95
N GLY A 371 6.30 -31.69 32.64
CA GLY A 371 6.97 -32.86 32.08
C GLY A 371 8.43 -32.99 32.51
N SER A 372 9.21 -31.92 32.33
CA SER A 372 10.61 -31.85 32.74
C SER A 372 11.09 -30.40 32.92
N GLY A 373 12.20 -30.17 33.62
CA GLY A 373 12.76 -28.83 33.75
C GLY A 373 13.77 -28.59 34.86
N ILE A 374 14.34 -27.38 34.88
CA ILE A 374 15.27 -26.91 35.92
C ILE A 374 14.74 -25.61 36.54
N VAL A 375 14.71 -25.55 37.87
CA VAL A 375 14.28 -24.40 38.67
C VAL A 375 15.47 -23.87 39.48
N GLY A 376 15.84 -22.60 39.30
CA GLY A 376 16.95 -21.95 39.98
C GLY A 376 16.70 -21.65 41.46
N GLY A 377 15.44 -21.55 41.86
CA GLY A 377 14.98 -21.36 43.23
C GLY A 377 14.29 -22.60 43.81
N SER A 378 13.29 -22.36 44.66
CA SER A 378 12.51 -23.43 45.30
C SER A 378 11.36 -23.92 44.43
N ILE A 379 11.00 -25.18 44.61
CA ILE A 379 9.78 -25.80 44.05
C ILE A 379 8.78 -25.91 45.21
N SER A 380 7.58 -25.34 45.03
CA SER A 380 6.53 -25.34 46.05
C SER A 380 5.16 -25.70 45.45
N GLY A 381 4.28 -26.25 46.28
CA GLY A 381 2.93 -26.64 45.86
C GLY A 381 2.79 -28.13 45.58
N SER A 382 1.83 -28.46 44.72
CA SER A 382 1.24 -29.80 44.62
C SER A 382 0.81 -30.06 43.18
N GLY A 383 1.26 -31.17 42.58
CA GLY A 383 1.02 -31.51 41.18
C GLY A 383 1.91 -32.66 40.68
N ASN A 384 1.94 -32.89 39.37
CA ASN A 384 2.75 -33.92 38.73
C ASN A 384 4.05 -33.34 38.17
N PHE A 385 5.16 -33.52 38.90
CA PHE A 385 6.46 -32.88 38.62
C PHE A 385 7.60 -33.90 38.40
N GLN A 386 7.32 -35.08 37.86
CA GLN A 386 8.29 -36.20 37.86
C GLN A 386 9.64 -35.88 37.19
N GLY A 387 9.73 -34.87 36.33
CA GLY A 387 10.98 -34.43 35.69
C GLY A 387 11.50 -33.05 36.11
N LEU A 388 10.91 -32.40 37.13
CA LEU A 388 11.31 -31.06 37.55
C LEU A 388 12.35 -31.12 38.68
N VAL A 389 13.52 -30.50 38.47
CA VAL A 389 14.59 -30.46 39.47
C VAL A 389 14.90 -29.04 39.93
N SER A 390 15.16 -28.87 41.22
CA SER A 390 15.69 -27.61 41.77
C SER A 390 17.22 -27.64 41.73
N GLN A 391 17.81 -26.65 41.08
CA GLN A 391 19.25 -26.43 41.00
C GLN A 391 19.56 -24.99 41.42
N PRO A 392 19.87 -24.76 42.72
CA PRO A 392 20.19 -23.44 43.23
C PRO A 392 21.26 -22.74 42.40
N GLY A 393 20.95 -21.50 41.98
CA GLY A 393 21.88 -20.67 41.18
C GLY A 393 21.83 -20.95 39.67
N TYR A 394 20.95 -21.83 39.18
CA TYR A 394 20.69 -21.96 37.75
C TYR A 394 20.28 -20.61 37.14
N GLN A 395 20.96 -20.23 36.06
CA GLN A 395 20.70 -18.99 35.33
C GLN A 395 20.18 -19.32 33.95
N VAL A 396 19.21 -18.52 33.51
CA VAL A 396 18.63 -18.59 32.17
C VAL A 396 19.11 -17.36 31.40
N SER A 397 19.57 -17.56 30.17
CA SER A 397 19.93 -16.45 29.27
C SER A 397 18.83 -16.25 28.25
N ILE A 398 18.28 -15.03 28.19
CA ILE A 398 17.27 -14.62 27.21
C ILE A 398 17.79 -13.35 26.55
N THR A 399 17.86 -13.34 25.22
CA THR A 399 18.16 -12.14 24.43
C THR A 399 16.99 -11.16 24.56
N PRO A 400 17.17 -9.97 25.16
CA PRO A 400 16.10 -9.00 25.28
C PRO A 400 15.67 -8.46 23.91
N LEU A 401 14.38 -8.14 23.79
CA LEU A 401 13.85 -7.37 22.67
C LEU A 401 14.34 -5.92 22.75
N THR A 402 14.60 -5.32 21.59
CA THR A 402 15.02 -3.92 21.45
C THR A 402 13.93 -3.10 20.80
N GLN A 403 13.91 -1.81 21.12
CA GLN A 403 12.95 -0.87 20.55
C GLN A 403 13.11 -0.76 19.04
N VAL A 404 12.01 -0.64 18.31
CA VAL A 404 12.01 -0.34 16.87
C VAL A 404 11.83 1.17 16.68
N THR A 405 12.55 1.75 15.71
CA THR A 405 12.38 3.17 15.36
C THR A 405 11.49 3.27 14.12
N VAL A 406 10.36 3.98 14.25
CA VAL A 406 9.47 4.31 13.13
C VAL A 406 9.81 5.70 12.62
N SER A 407 10.06 5.82 11.31
CA SER A 407 10.21 7.12 10.65
C SER A 407 8.84 7.68 10.30
N GLN A 408 8.61 8.96 10.60
CA GLN A 408 7.35 9.65 10.28
C GLN A 408 7.51 10.50 9.02
N PRO A 409 6.64 10.34 8.01
CA PRO A 409 6.61 11.27 6.89
C PRO A 409 5.98 12.60 7.32
N THR A 410 6.52 13.72 6.83
CA THR A 410 5.81 15.00 6.90
C THR A 410 4.70 15.02 5.85
N ILE A 411 3.47 15.23 6.30
CA ILE A 411 2.26 15.27 5.50
C ILE A 411 1.86 16.73 5.31
N ASN A 412 2.04 17.24 4.10
CA ASN A 412 1.67 18.62 3.78
C ASN A 412 0.96 18.74 2.42
N VAL A 413 -0.30 19.16 2.44
CA VAL A 413 -1.11 19.33 1.23
C VAL A 413 -0.80 20.65 0.49
N TYR A 414 -0.31 21.69 1.16
CA TYR A 414 -0.14 23.03 0.57
C TYR A 414 0.71 23.04 -0.71
N PRO A 415 1.86 22.32 -0.81
CA PRO A 415 2.65 22.28 -2.03
C PRO A 415 1.92 21.66 -3.23
N LEU A 416 0.90 20.82 -2.99
CA LEU A 416 0.18 20.10 -4.05
C LEU A 416 -0.84 20.97 -4.78
N ALA A 417 -1.09 22.20 -4.32
CA ALA A 417 -1.97 23.15 -5.01
C ALA A 417 -1.52 23.42 -6.46
N GLN A 418 -0.22 23.39 -6.72
CA GLN A 418 0.35 23.62 -8.06
C GLN A 418 0.15 22.42 -9.01
N ASP A 419 -0.10 21.23 -8.47
CA ASP A 419 -0.32 20.00 -9.22
C ASP A 419 -1.83 19.73 -9.44
N ALA A 420 -2.68 20.61 -8.89
CA ALA A 420 -4.13 20.50 -8.98
C ALA A 420 -4.65 20.93 -10.35
N ASN A 421 -5.68 20.23 -10.85
CA ASN A 421 -6.40 20.62 -12.04
C ASN A 421 -7.36 21.79 -11.78
N PHE A 422 -7.96 21.79 -10.59
CA PHE A 422 -8.79 22.87 -10.08
C PHE A 422 -8.38 23.19 -8.65
N ALA A 423 -7.86 24.40 -8.42
CA ALA A 423 -7.54 24.89 -7.08
C ALA A 423 -8.52 26.01 -6.68
N PHE A 424 -9.38 25.73 -5.70
CA PHE A 424 -10.45 26.58 -5.19
C PHE A 424 -9.95 27.42 -4.01
N TYR A 425 -10.09 28.74 -4.14
CA TYR A 425 -9.78 29.73 -3.12
C TYR A 425 -11.04 30.52 -2.73
N PRO A 426 -11.18 30.89 -1.44
CA PRO A 426 -12.31 31.68 -0.97
C PRO A 426 -12.43 33.01 -1.75
N PRO A 427 -13.64 33.43 -2.10
CA PRO A 427 -13.86 34.68 -2.81
C PRO A 427 -13.61 35.86 -1.87
N THR A 428 -13.23 37.00 -2.43
CA THR A 428 -13.25 38.28 -1.71
C THR A 428 -14.69 38.71 -1.38
N SER A 429 -14.83 39.70 -0.50
CA SER A 429 -16.16 40.28 -0.18
C SER A 429 -16.82 40.93 -1.40
N THR A 430 -16.02 41.42 -2.36
CA THR A 430 -16.53 42.06 -3.58
C THR A 430 -17.05 41.00 -4.56
N GLU A 431 -16.30 39.93 -4.78
CA GLU A 431 -16.70 38.79 -5.62
C GLU A 431 -17.98 38.13 -5.07
N SER A 432 -18.05 37.94 -3.75
CA SER A 432 -19.24 37.40 -3.08
C SER A 432 -20.50 38.24 -3.37
N ALA A 433 -20.36 39.57 -3.44
CA ALA A 433 -21.48 40.46 -3.76
C ALA A 433 -21.95 40.34 -5.22
N ASN A 434 -21.11 39.79 -6.10
CA ASN A 434 -21.40 39.53 -7.51
C ASN A 434 -21.86 38.08 -7.79
N GLY A 435 -22.13 37.28 -6.75
CA GLY A 435 -22.57 35.88 -6.91
C GLY A 435 -21.45 34.88 -7.19
N VAL A 436 -20.18 35.29 -7.04
CA VAL A 436 -19.01 34.42 -7.12
C VAL A 436 -18.80 33.71 -5.78
N VAL A 437 -18.53 32.41 -5.84
CA VAL A 437 -18.33 31.54 -4.67
C VAL A 437 -16.90 31.05 -4.53
N ALA A 438 -16.09 31.14 -5.59
CA ALA A 438 -14.69 30.79 -5.54
C ALA A 438 -13.88 31.49 -6.64
N ASP A 439 -12.63 31.78 -6.33
CA ASP A 439 -11.58 31.93 -7.33
C ASP A 439 -11.00 30.55 -7.60
N VAL A 440 -10.92 30.15 -8.87
CA VAL A 440 -10.48 28.82 -9.28
C VAL A 440 -9.31 28.95 -10.24
N VAL A 441 -8.12 28.54 -9.79
CA VAL A 441 -6.97 28.39 -10.70
C VAL A 441 -7.13 27.05 -11.42
N VAL A 442 -7.18 27.10 -12.75
CA VAL A 442 -7.37 25.90 -13.58
C VAL A 442 -6.07 25.60 -14.31
N ASP A 443 -5.58 24.37 -14.19
CA ASP A 443 -4.35 23.94 -14.82
C ASP A 443 -4.46 22.54 -15.44
N HIS A 444 -3.87 22.35 -16.62
CA HIS A 444 -3.91 21.08 -17.35
C HIS A 444 -5.34 20.52 -17.52
N VAL A 445 -6.32 21.34 -17.93
CA VAL A 445 -7.71 20.89 -18.20
C VAL A 445 -8.12 21.24 -19.63
N ASN A 446 -8.71 20.28 -20.34
CA ASN A 446 -9.22 20.51 -21.68
C ASN A 446 -10.35 21.55 -21.68
N GLY A 447 -10.27 22.53 -22.57
CA GLY A 447 -11.24 23.62 -22.67
C GLY A 447 -10.93 24.83 -21.78
N PHE A 448 -9.84 24.81 -21.02
CA PHE A 448 -9.39 25.91 -20.18
C PHE A 448 -7.96 26.34 -20.52
N THR A 449 -7.64 27.61 -20.26
CA THR A 449 -6.26 28.10 -20.36
C THR A 449 -5.51 27.69 -19.11
N SER A 450 -4.45 26.89 -19.28
CA SER A 450 -3.59 26.42 -18.18
C SER A 450 -3.04 27.58 -17.35
N GLY A 451 -3.12 27.45 -16.02
CA GLY A 451 -2.63 28.43 -15.04
C GLY A 451 -3.48 29.69 -14.91
N ALA A 452 -4.63 29.79 -15.59
CA ALA A 452 -5.50 30.96 -15.51
C ALA A 452 -6.51 30.85 -14.35
N THR A 453 -6.87 32.00 -13.78
CA THR A 453 -7.94 32.12 -12.78
C THR A 453 -9.29 32.30 -13.46
N TYR A 454 -10.27 31.53 -12.99
CA TYR A 454 -11.67 31.60 -13.34
C TYR A 454 -12.51 31.81 -12.07
N TYR A 455 -13.76 32.21 -12.24
CA TYR A 455 -14.68 32.52 -11.14
C TYR A 455 -15.82 31.51 -11.15
N LEU A 456 -16.01 30.81 -10.03
CA LEU A 456 -17.11 29.87 -9.84
C LEU A 456 -18.39 30.63 -9.48
N TYR A 457 -19.41 30.50 -10.32
CA TYR A 457 -20.70 31.14 -10.09
C TYR A 457 -21.70 30.21 -9.40
N ASN A 458 -22.52 30.82 -8.54
CA ASN A 458 -23.61 30.15 -7.86
C ASN A 458 -24.84 31.06 -7.82
N GLU A 459 -25.32 31.46 -9.00
CA GLU A 459 -26.43 32.40 -9.10
C GLU A 459 -27.47 31.99 -10.16
N THR A 460 -28.63 32.64 -10.10
CA THR A 460 -29.67 32.53 -11.12
C THR A 460 -29.72 33.84 -11.92
N VAL A 461 -29.38 33.79 -13.20
CA VAL A 461 -29.42 34.95 -14.10
C VAL A 461 -30.59 34.81 -15.07
N GLY A 462 -31.50 35.79 -15.07
CA GLY A 462 -32.68 35.78 -15.95
C GLY A 462 -33.61 34.58 -15.73
N GLY A 463 -33.65 34.02 -14.52
CA GLY A 463 -34.44 32.82 -14.18
C GLY A 463 -33.77 31.48 -14.51
N SER A 464 -32.57 31.51 -15.12
CA SER A 464 -31.77 30.31 -15.39
C SER A 464 -30.66 30.16 -14.35
N PRO A 465 -30.55 29.01 -13.68
CA PRO A 465 -29.49 28.77 -12.70
C PRO A 465 -28.16 28.41 -13.38
N TYR A 466 -27.06 28.98 -12.90
CA TYR A 466 -25.70 28.77 -13.42
C TYR A 466 -24.78 28.21 -12.32
N TYR A 467 -25.24 27.15 -11.66
CA TYR A 467 -24.46 26.41 -10.67
C TYR A 467 -23.36 25.56 -11.37
N GLY A 468 -22.15 25.56 -10.80
CA GLY A 468 -21.01 24.79 -11.33
C GLY A 468 -20.35 25.35 -12.58
N TYR A 469 -20.62 26.61 -12.94
CA TYR A 469 -20.00 27.28 -14.08
C TYR A 469 -18.77 28.08 -13.66
N LEU A 470 -17.66 27.84 -14.36
CA LEU A 470 -16.45 28.65 -14.30
C LEU A 470 -16.48 29.70 -15.41
N CYS A 471 -16.38 30.97 -15.05
CA CYS A 471 -16.40 32.11 -15.97
C CYS A 471 -15.06 32.87 -15.95
N THR A 472 -14.70 33.56 -17.04
CA THR A 472 -13.46 34.34 -17.12
C THR A 472 -13.54 35.72 -16.47
N ALA A 473 -14.70 36.12 -15.98
CA ALA A 473 -14.95 37.42 -15.35
C ALA A 473 -15.69 37.24 -14.03
N ASP A 474 -15.44 38.17 -13.11
CA ASP A 474 -16.00 38.26 -11.76
C ASP A 474 -17.27 39.13 -11.69
N THR A 475 -17.74 39.64 -12.83
CA THR A 475 -18.84 40.59 -12.97
C THR A 475 -20.04 39.98 -13.72
N GLY A 476 -20.73 39.07 -13.05
CA GLY A 476 -21.94 38.38 -13.52
C GLY A 476 -21.71 37.42 -14.70
N TYR A 477 -22.67 36.52 -14.92
CA TYR A 477 -22.66 35.63 -16.08
C TYR A 477 -22.61 36.42 -17.41
N ASN A 478 -21.53 36.26 -18.17
CA ASN A 478 -21.29 36.97 -19.44
C ASN A 478 -21.34 36.07 -20.69
N GLY A 479 -21.71 34.79 -20.53
CA GLY A 479 -21.78 33.81 -21.61
C GLY A 479 -20.46 33.08 -21.94
N ASN A 480 -19.32 33.52 -21.41
CA ASN A 480 -18.03 32.84 -21.54
C ASN A 480 -17.75 31.98 -20.31
N CYS A 481 -18.60 30.97 -20.12
CA CYS A 481 -18.53 30.10 -18.96
C CYS A 481 -18.63 28.63 -19.35
N THR A 482 -17.91 27.78 -18.63
CA THR A 482 -17.91 26.33 -18.83
C THR A 482 -18.39 25.67 -17.56
N ASN A 483 -19.42 24.84 -17.65
CA ASN A 483 -19.87 24.01 -16.53
C ASN A 483 -18.83 22.90 -16.27
N ILE A 484 -18.46 22.73 -15.01
CA ILE A 484 -17.53 21.68 -14.55
C ILE A 484 -18.20 20.68 -13.63
N ALA A 485 -19.40 20.96 -13.11
CA ALA A 485 -20.03 20.12 -12.11
C ALA A 485 -21.54 20.00 -12.31
N GLN A 486 -22.11 18.89 -11.87
CA GLN A 486 -23.52 18.56 -12.04
C GLN A 486 -24.19 18.39 -10.67
N GLY A 487 -25.11 19.30 -10.32
CA GLY A 487 -25.99 19.15 -9.16
C GLY A 487 -27.14 18.16 -9.36
N PHE A 488 -27.86 17.81 -8.27
CA PHE A 488 -29.03 16.92 -8.33
C PHE A 488 -30.18 17.46 -9.19
N SER A 489 -30.23 18.78 -9.34
CA SER A 489 -31.09 19.46 -10.29
C SER A 489 -30.36 20.69 -10.81
N ALA A 490 -30.91 21.32 -11.85
CA ALA A 490 -30.41 22.59 -12.32
C ALA A 490 -30.43 23.67 -11.22
N TYR A 491 -31.22 23.52 -10.15
CA TYR A 491 -31.38 24.52 -9.10
C TYR A 491 -30.59 24.22 -7.80
N ASN A 492 -29.77 23.17 -7.79
CA ASN A 492 -28.95 22.83 -6.63
C ASN A 492 -27.49 23.13 -6.92
N ALA A 493 -26.87 23.93 -6.07
CA ALA A 493 -25.45 24.18 -6.14
C ALA A 493 -24.65 23.04 -5.56
N GLU A 494 -23.77 22.48 -6.38
CA GLU A 494 -22.94 21.34 -6.04
C GLU A 494 -21.63 21.70 -5.37
N ILE A 495 -21.05 22.86 -5.69
CA ILE A 495 -19.89 23.41 -4.99
C ILE A 495 -20.29 24.71 -4.30
N THR A 496 -20.17 24.76 -2.97
CA THR A 496 -20.46 25.95 -2.18
C THR A 496 -19.35 26.23 -1.17
N TYR A 497 -19.24 27.49 -0.72
CA TYR A 497 -18.30 27.88 0.33
C TYR A 497 -19.00 28.73 1.39
N SER A 498 -18.84 28.34 2.66
CA SER A 498 -19.37 29.11 3.79
C SER A 498 -18.55 28.83 5.05
N ASN A 499 -18.27 29.88 5.83
CA ASN A 499 -17.63 29.78 7.14
C ASN A 499 -16.34 28.93 7.15
N GLY A 500 -15.47 29.08 6.13
CA GLY A 500 -14.21 28.33 6.05
C GLY A 500 -14.36 26.89 5.51
N THR A 501 -15.55 26.49 5.08
CA THR A 501 -15.84 25.12 4.63
C THR A 501 -16.40 25.11 3.22
N TRP A 502 -15.75 24.34 2.36
CA TRP A 502 -16.24 23.94 1.05
C TRP A 502 -17.23 22.80 1.20
N THR A 503 -18.33 22.83 0.46
CA THR A 503 -19.26 21.70 0.36
C THR A 503 -19.28 21.23 -1.09
N LEU A 504 -19.06 19.94 -1.29
CA LEU A 504 -19.19 19.24 -2.57
C LEU A 504 -20.35 18.24 -2.45
N ASP A 505 -21.54 18.59 -2.94
CA ASP A 505 -22.76 17.78 -2.81
C ASP A 505 -23.60 17.83 -4.10
N GLY A 506 -23.47 16.80 -4.93
CA GLY A 506 -24.10 16.74 -6.25
C GLY A 506 -24.04 15.35 -6.87
N ILE A 507 -24.11 15.29 -8.20
CA ILE A 507 -23.99 14.05 -8.96
C ILE A 507 -22.53 13.76 -9.28
N SER A 508 -21.80 14.75 -9.81
CA SER A 508 -20.42 14.60 -10.26
C SER A 508 -19.73 15.96 -10.45
N VAL A 509 -18.40 15.94 -10.50
CA VAL A 509 -17.53 17.06 -10.93
C VAL A 509 -16.59 16.57 -12.02
N ALA A 510 -16.02 17.50 -12.78
CA ALA A 510 -15.01 17.22 -13.80
C ALA A 510 -13.81 16.52 -13.16
N PRO A 511 -13.45 15.31 -13.64
CA PRO A 511 -12.39 14.49 -13.04
C PRO A 511 -11.04 15.20 -12.98
N GLY A 512 -10.29 14.93 -11.91
CA GLY A 512 -8.89 15.32 -11.81
C GLY A 512 -8.43 15.47 -10.36
N VAL A 513 -7.47 16.37 -10.14
CA VAL A 513 -7.02 16.76 -8.81
C VAL A 513 -7.73 18.05 -8.41
N LEU A 514 -8.51 18.00 -7.33
CA LEU A 514 -9.29 19.12 -6.82
C LEU A 514 -8.69 19.55 -5.48
N PHE A 515 -8.16 20.77 -5.44
CA PHE A 515 -7.56 21.37 -4.25
C PHE A 515 -8.48 22.43 -3.65
N PHE A 516 -8.79 22.33 -2.37
CA PHE A 516 -9.65 23.24 -1.63
C PHE A 516 -8.85 23.95 -0.52
N SER A 517 -8.75 25.27 -0.61
CA SER A 517 -8.20 26.09 0.46
C SER A 517 -9.26 26.32 1.55
N GLY A 518 -9.29 25.44 2.55
CA GLY A 518 -10.26 25.43 3.65
C GLY A 518 -10.62 23.99 4.06
N ASN A 519 -11.63 23.87 4.92
CA ASN A 519 -12.23 22.57 5.21
C ASN A 519 -13.05 22.07 4.02
N LEU A 520 -13.24 20.77 3.88
CA LEU A 520 -14.05 20.15 2.84
C LEU A 520 -15.11 19.22 3.44
N SER A 521 -16.36 19.40 3.03
CA SER A 521 -17.47 18.49 3.32
C SER A 521 -17.97 17.88 2.02
N VAL A 522 -17.87 16.56 1.91
CA VAL A 522 -18.29 15.80 0.73
C VAL A 522 -19.63 15.13 1.02
N GLY A 523 -20.66 15.58 0.32
CA GLY A 523 -22.04 15.10 0.37
C GLY A 523 -22.26 13.83 -0.43
N SER A 524 -23.42 13.69 -1.06
CA SER A 524 -23.69 12.56 -1.96
C SER A 524 -23.02 12.80 -3.32
N GLY A 525 -22.78 11.74 -4.08
CA GLY A 525 -22.25 11.84 -5.45
C GLY A 525 -21.26 10.75 -5.81
N THR A 526 -20.82 10.75 -7.07
CA THR A 526 -19.69 9.94 -7.54
C THR A 526 -18.62 10.87 -8.11
N TYR A 527 -17.49 10.91 -7.42
CA TYR A 527 -16.38 11.81 -7.68
C TYR A 527 -15.18 10.98 -8.13
N ASN A 528 -14.72 11.19 -9.36
CA ASN A 528 -13.58 10.48 -9.93
C ASN A 528 -12.33 11.35 -9.79
N ASP A 529 -12.07 11.75 -8.55
CA ASP A 529 -11.26 12.89 -8.20
C ASP A 529 -10.32 12.57 -7.03
N SER A 530 -9.16 13.22 -7.05
CA SER A 530 -8.34 13.39 -5.86
C SER A 530 -8.80 14.63 -5.13
N LEU A 531 -9.38 14.47 -3.94
CA LEU A 531 -9.87 15.57 -3.11
C LEU A 531 -8.80 15.97 -2.10
N LEU A 532 -8.28 17.18 -2.23
CA LEU A 532 -7.22 17.73 -1.40
C LEU A 532 -7.77 18.93 -0.64
N ALA A 533 -7.65 18.96 0.69
CA ALA A 533 -8.13 20.07 1.53
C ALA A 533 -7.06 20.55 2.51
N THR A 534 -6.84 21.86 2.60
CA THR A 534 -5.90 22.44 3.59
C THR A 534 -6.42 22.40 5.02
N GLY A 535 -7.75 22.34 5.19
CA GLY A 535 -8.44 22.20 6.46
C GLY A 535 -8.80 20.74 6.75
N ASP A 536 -9.82 20.53 7.59
CA ASP A 536 -10.38 19.22 7.88
C ASP A 536 -11.27 18.72 6.73
N GLU A 537 -11.37 17.41 6.56
CA GLU A 537 -12.21 16.79 5.53
C GLU A 537 -13.27 15.88 6.16
N THR A 538 -14.51 15.97 5.68
CA THR A 538 -15.62 15.15 6.17
C THR A 538 -16.43 14.58 5.01
N LEU A 539 -16.48 13.25 4.92
CA LEU A 539 -17.40 12.53 4.02
C LEU A 539 -18.69 12.22 4.79
N SER A 540 -19.81 12.72 4.26
CA SER A 540 -21.11 12.59 4.89
C SER A 540 -21.59 11.13 4.98
N SER A 541 -22.61 10.88 5.79
CA SER A 541 -23.29 9.58 5.85
C SER A 541 -24.20 9.31 4.64
N ALA A 542 -24.21 10.18 3.64
CA ALA A 542 -24.90 9.95 2.36
C ALA A 542 -24.11 9.00 1.42
N SER A 543 -22.97 8.48 1.90
CA SER A 543 -22.15 7.47 1.23
C SER A 543 -21.66 7.90 -0.16
N PRO A 544 -20.91 9.02 -0.28
CA PRO A 544 -20.24 9.34 -1.53
C PRO A 544 -19.33 8.22 -1.99
N ALA A 545 -19.25 8.04 -3.31
CA ALA A 545 -18.21 7.26 -3.94
C ALA A 545 -17.10 8.22 -4.40
N VAL A 546 -15.94 8.16 -3.76
CA VAL A 546 -14.75 8.94 -4.16
C VAL A 546 -13.71 7.98 -4.71
N GLN A 547 -13.31 8.18 -5.96
CA GLN A 547 -12.36 7.34 -6.68
C GLN A 547 -11.26 8.20 -7.26
N ALA A 548 -10.03 8.03 -6.79
CA ALA A 548 -8.88 8.72 -7.35
C ALA A 548 -8.76 8.44 -8.87
N PRO A 549 -8.29 9.38 -9.70
CA PRO A 549 -8.26 9.24 -11.15
C PRO A 549 -7.62 7.94 -11.64
N ASN A 550 -6.52 7.50 -11.03
CA ASN A 550 -5.82 6.26 -11.40
C ASN A 550 -6.61 5.01 -11.02
N TYR A 551 -7.42 5.08 -9.95
CA TYR A 551 -8.32 4.00 -9.54
C TYR A 551 -9.58 3.95 -10.42
N ALA A 552 -10.19 5.11 -10.71
CA ALA A 552 -11.33 5.21 -11.60
C ALA A 552 -10.98 4.74 -13.03
N GLY A 553 -9.72 4.97 -13.43
CA GLY A 553 -9.19 4.55 -14.72
C GLY A 553 -9.57 5.50 -15.85
N PRO A 554 -9.07 5.21 -17.06
CA PRO A 554 -9.13 6.14 -18.19
C PRO A 554 -10.55 6.43 -18.65
N ASP A 555 -11.45 5.44 -18.62
CA ASP A 555 -12.81 5.58 -19.13
C ASP A 555 -13.61 6.62 -18.33
N LEU A 556 -13.42 6.65 -17.01
CA LEU A 556 -14.08 7.59 -16.11
C LEU A 556 -13.35 8.94 -16.03
N ALA A 557 -12.02 8.94 -16.00
CA ALA A 557 -11.23 10.17 -15.89
C ALA A 557 -11.21 10.99 -17.19
N CYS A 558 -11.23 10.35 -18.36
CA CYS A 558 -11.01 11.04 -19.64
C CYS A 558 -12.27 11.20 -20.51
N SER A 559 -13.39 10.58 -20.15
CA SER A 559 -14.63 10.64 -20.95
C SER A 559 -15.71 11.57 -20.38
N TYR A 560 -15.39 12.34 -19.34
CA TYR A 560 -16.36 13.23 -18.71
C TYR A 560 -16.89 14.28 -19.68
N LYS A 561 -18.22 14.41 -19.69
CA LYS A 561 -18.94 15.46 -20.41
C LYS A 561 -19.71 16.30 -19.41
N ASN A 562 -19.58 17.61 -19.54
CA ASN A 562 -20.42 18.51 -18.78
C ASN A 562 -21.88 18.48 -19.28
N VAL A 563 -22.76 19.22 -18.59
CA VAL A 563 -24.20 19.29 -18.92
C VAL A 563 -24.49 19.81 -20.34
N ASN A 564 -23.52 20.49 -20.97
CA ASN A 564 -23.60 21.01 -22.34
C ASN A 564 -23.00 20.06 -23.39
N GLY A 565 -22.55 18.87 -22.97
CA GLY A 565 -21.97 17.84 -23.83
C GLY A 565 -20.51 18.09 -24.22
N ALA A 566 -19.86 19.12 -23.66
CA ALA A 566 -18.45 19.40 -23.89
C ALA A 566 -17.57 18.53 -22.99
N TYR A 567 -16.45 18.07 -23.56
CA TYR A 567 -15.48 17.26 -22.83
C TYR A 567 -14.62 18.14 -21.92
N VAL A 568 -14.61 17.81 -20.62
CA VAL A 568 -13.77 18.47 -19.61
C VAL A 568 -13.00 17.37 -18.88
N TYR A 569 -11.71 17.27 -19.13
CA TYR A 569 -10.87 16.21 -18.59
C TYR A 569 -9.45 16.74 -18.32
N PRO A 570 -8.68 16.09 -17.44
CA PRO A 570 -7.38 16.57 -17.03
C PRO A 570 -6.31 16.10 -18.04
N THR A 571 -5.67 17.03 -18.75
CA THR A 571 -4.70 16.77 -19.82
C THR A 571 -3.35 16.27 -19.35
N ASN A 572 -3.06 16.37 -18.04
CA ASN A 572 -1.89 15.75 -17.41
C ASN A 572 -2.06 14.24 -17.20
N PHE A 573 -3.30 13.73 -17.16
CA PHE A 573 -3.59 12.28 -17.15
C PHE A 573 -4.00 11.78 -18.53
N CYS A 574 -4.80 12.56 -19.26
CA CYS A 574 -5.41 12.17 -20.53
C CYS A 574 -4.64 12.76 -21.71
N THR A 575 -4.06 11.91 -22.56
CA THR A 575 -3.36 12.34 -23.78
C THR A 575 -4.32 12.35 -24.97
N THR A 576 -4.25 13.40 -25.80
CA THR A 576 -5.06 13.52 -27.01
C THR A 576 -4.45 12.73 -28.17
N GLY A 577 -5.30 11.99 -28.86
CA GLY A 577 -4.91 11.24 -30.06
C GLY A 577 -5.16 12.00 -31.35
N PRO A 578 -4.51 11.60 -32.46
CA PRO A 578 -4.84 12.10 -33.80
C PRO A 578 -6.22 11.64 -34.32
N TYR A 579 -7.03 10.93 -33.52
CA TYR A 579 -8.37 10.51 -33.93
C TYR A 579 -9.36 11.69 -33.82
N SER A 580 -9.60 12.26 -35.00
CA SER A 580 -10.50 13.36 -35.31
C SER A 580 -11.98 12.98 -35.19
N GLY A 581 -12.41 12.75 -33.96
CA GLY A 581 -13.82 12.75 -33.57
C GLY A 581 -13.91 13.30 -32.14
N ALA A 582 -14.67 14.36 -31.94
CA ALA A 582 -14.78 15.08 -30.67
C ALA A 582 -14.90 14.12 -29.47
N GLY A 583 -13.81 13.94 -28.70
CA GLY A 583 -13.84 13.25 -27.41
C GLY A 583 -12.97 12.03 -27.18
N ALA A 584 -12.20 11.53 -28.16
CA ALA A 584 -11.38 10.34 -27.96
C ALA A 584 -9.97 10.70 -27.44
N TYR A 585 -9.68 10.40 -26.16
CA TYR A 585 -8.31 10.35 -25.65
C TYR A 585 -7.59 9.13 -26.27
N SER A 586 -6.30 9.23 -26.56
CA SER A 586 -5.50 8.11 -27.11
C SER A 586 -4.72 7.32 -26.09
N GLY A 587 -4.61 7.84 -24.87
CA GLY A 587 -3.78 7.23 -23.86
C GLY A 587 -3.95 7.89 -22.50
N TYR A 588 -3.55 7.15 -21.48
CA TYR A 588 -3.61 7.53 -20.08
C TYR A 588 -2.22 7.47 -19.47
N VAL A 589 -1.82 8.53 -18.79
CA VAL A 589 -0.55 8.63 -18.08
C VAL A 589 -0.86 8.75 -16.59
N ALA A 590 -0.62 7.68 -15.84
CA ALA A 590 -0.82 7.69 -14.40
C ALA A 590 0.21 8.59 -13.72
N ALA A 591 -0.25 9.54 -12.91
CA ALA A 591 0.59 10.35 -12.03
C ALA A 591 0.30 9.97 -10.57
N SER A 592 1.31 10.01 -9.69
CA SER A 592 1.17 9.52 -8.30
C SER A 592 0.09 10.24 -7.51
N ILE A 593 -0.12 11.54 -7.74
CA ILE A 593 -1.20 12.30 -7.10
C ILE A 593 -2.58 11.74 -7.43
N GLY A 594 -2.75 11.16 -8.63
CA GLY A 594 -3.99 10.50 -9.06
C GLY A 594 -4.26 9.16 -8.38
N ASN A 595 -3.37 8.65 -7.52
CA ASN A 595 -3.66 7.51 -6.64
C ASN A 595 -4.40 7.94 -5.36
N ILE A 596 -4.36 9.22 -5.01
CA ILE A 596 -4.88 9.70 -3.73
C ILE A 596 -6.35 10.03 -3.92
N ALA A 597 -7.23 9.40 -3.14
CA ALA A 597 -8.64 9.76 -3.13
C ALA A 597 -8.88 10.96 -2.22
N LEU A 598 -8.29 10.94 -1.01
CA LEU A 598 -8.50 11.95 0.03
C LEU A 598 -7.15 12.38 0.63
N TYR A 599 -6.92 13.69 0.71
CA TYR A 599 -5.75 14.28 1.37
C TYR A 599 -6.17 15.51 2.18
N THR A 600 -6.01 15.45 3.51
CA THR A 600 -6.35 16.59 4.39
C THR A 600 -5.17 17.09 5.22
N GLY A 601 -5.06 18.42 5.33
CA GLY A 601 -4.22 19.13 6.28
C GLY A 601 -2.75 19.32 5.88
N GLY A 602 -2.09 20.17 6.66
CA GLY A 602 -0.67 20.42 6.51
C GLY A 602 -0.21 21.70 7.19
N THR A 603 1.07 21.99 7.02
CA THR A 603 1.71 23.20 7.54
C THR A 603 1.79 24.26 6.44
N ASP A 604 1.19 25.42 6.69
CA ASP A 604 1.21 26.54 5.75
C ASP A 604 2.61 27.20 5.66
N ALA A 605 2.75 28.18 4.76
CA ALA A 605 4.02 28.91 4.59
C ALA A 605 4.45 29.73 5.82
N SER A 606 3.55 29.98 6.77
CA SER A 606 3.86 30.64 8.05
C SER A 606 4.38 29.68 9.12
N GLY A 607 4.39 28.37 8.84
CA GLY A 607 4.72 27.33 9.80
C GLY A 607 3.55 26.94 10.70
N THR A 608 2.32 27.36 10.37
CA THR A 608 1.12 27.04 11.14
C THR A 608 0.47 25.78 10.59
N PHE A 609 0.38 24.73 11.41
CA PHE A 609 -0.38 23.53 11.08
C PHE A 609 -1.88 23.83 11.14
N THR A 610 -2.61 23.46 10.08
CA THR A 610 -4.07 23.61 10.00
C THR A 610 -4.70 22.33 9.46
N GLY A 611 -5.88 22.00 9.98
CA GLY A 611 -6.70 20.90 9.45
C GLY A 611 -6.17 19.51 9.78
N GLY A 612 -6.35 18.59 8.84
CA GLY A 612 -5.78 17.24 8.89
C GLY A 612 -6.63 16.19 9.59
N ASN A 613 -7.80 16.55 10.12
CA ASN A 613 -8.76 15.57 10.59
C ASN A 613 -9.61 15.08 9.42
N LEU A 614 -9.63 13.76 9.21
CA LEU A 614 -10.51 13.10 8.28
C LEU A 614 -11.65 12.41 9.03
N SER A 615 -12.89 12.77 8.71
CA SER A 615 -14.09 12.13 9.23
C SER A 615 -14.84 11.43 8.11
N LEU A 616 -14.94 10.10 8.20
CA LEU A 616 -15.71 9.28 7.29
C LEU A 616 -17.01 8.91 7.99
N GLY A 617 -18.16 9.26 7.41
CA GLY A 617 -19.46 8.76 7.83
C GLY A 617 -19.62 7.24 7.70
N ALA A 618 -20.85 6.76 7.59
CA ALA A 618 -21.13 5.34 7.40
C ALA A 618 -21.21 4.95 5.92
N SER A 619 -20.85 3.70 5.62
CA SER A 619 -20.97 3.05 4.30
C SER A 619 -20.19 3.75 3.17
N ASN A 620 -19.04 4.36 3.51
CA ASN A 620 -18.17 4.99 2.51
C ASN A 620 -17.44 3.94 1.67
N ASN A 621 -17.34 4.18 0.38
CA ASN A 621 -16.54 3.39 -0.56
C ASN A 621 -15.55 4.31 -1.26
N ILE A 622 -14.28 4.16 -0.90
CA ILE A 622 -13.19 5.01 -1.35
C ILE A 622 -12.28 4.16 -2.23
N GLY A 623 -12.03 4.61 -3.45
CA GLY A 623 -11.11 3.97 -4.40
C GLY A 623 -9.83 4.78 -4.52
N GLY A 624 -8.75 4.34 -3.88
CA GLY A 624 -7.49 5.08 -3.83
C GLY A 624 -6.96 5.24 -2.41
N ASP A 625 -5.78 5.84 -2.32
CA ASP A 625 -5.06 6.06 -1.06
C ASP A 625 -5.70 7.20 -0.25
N ILE A 626 -5.64 7.08 1.07
CA ILE A 626 -6.11 8.09 2.02
C ILE A 626 -4.93 8.61 2.83
N ILE A 627 -4.80 9.94 2.89
CA ILE A 627 -3.75 10.62 3.62
C ILE A 627 -4.38 11.68 4.54
N ALA A 628 -4.30 11.49 5.85
CA ALA A 628 -4.74 12.48 6.84
C ALA A 628 -3.56 13.02 7.62
N ALA A 629 -3.32 14.34 7.61
CA ALA A 629 -2.17 14.91 8.31
C ALA A 629 -2.27 14.79 9.85
N ASN A 630 -3.47 14.70 10.42
CA ASN A 630 -3.67 14.60 11.87
C ASN A 630 -4.36 13.30 12.31
N THR A 631 -5.67 13.15 12.08
CA THR A 631 -6.45 12.02 12.61
C THR A 631 -7.42 11.46 11.58
N ILE A 632 -7.84 10.20 11.76
CA ILE A 632 -8.96 9.60 11.03
C ILE A 632 -10.03 9.07 11.99
N ASN A 633 -11.29 9.34 11.65
CA ASN A 633 -12.46 8.84 12.37
C ASN A 633 -13.44 8.21 11.38
N THR A 634 -13.85 6.96 11.58
CA THR A 634 -14.89 6.32 10.78
C THR A 634 -16.13 6.05 11.63
N GLY A 635 -17.30 6.48 11.17
CA GLY A 635 -18.56 6.42 11.92
C GLY A 635 -19.35 5.12 11.75
N GLY A 636 -19.01 4.29 10.76
CA GLY A 636 -19.65 3.01 10.48
C GLY A 636 -18.83 2.19 9.47
N SER A 637 -19.46 1.20 8.83
CA SER A 637 -18.76 0.33 7.87
C SER A 637 -18.12 1.12 6.73
N THR A 638 -16.81 0.98 6.52
CA THR A 638 -16.06 1.73 5.50
C THR A 638 -15.19 0.80 4.68
N THR A 639 -15.16 0.97 3.35
CA THR A 639 -14.26 0.25 2.45
C THR A 639 -13.29 1.22 1.79
N ILE A 640 -12.00 0.94 1.89
CA ILE A 640 -10.91 1.72 1.31
C ILE A 640 -10.15 0.79 0.38
N ASN A 641 -10.24 1.02 -0.93
CA ASN A 641 -9.50 0.25 -1.93
C ASN A 641 -8.18 0.95 -2.24
N GLY A 642 -7.28 0.94 -1.28
CA GLY A 642 -6.01 1.67 -1.28
C GLY A 642 -5.35 1.64 0.09
N TYR A 643 -4.27 2.39 0.24
CA TYR A 643 -3.49 2.46 1.48
C TYR A 643 -3.98 3.60 2.38
N LEU A 644 -3.75 3.46 3.68
CA LEU A 644 -4.09 4.48 4.67
C LEU A 644 -2.83 5.00 5.39
N LEU A 645 -2.64 6.32 5.36
CA LEU A 645 -1.61 7.03 6.11
C LEU A 645 -2.21 8.13 6.98
N VAL A 646 -1.84 8.15 8.27
CA VAL A 646 -2.25 9.18 9.23
C VAL A 646 -1.04 9.77 9.95
N GLY A 647 -0.88 11.09 9.90
CA GLY A 647 0.34 11.80 10.27
C GLY A 647 0.45 12.24 11.73
N GLY A 648 -0.65 12.39 12.47
CA GLY A 648 -0.60 12.80 13.88
C GLY A 648 0.09 14.14 14.13
N GLU A 649 0.12 15.04 13.14
CA GLU A 649 0.93 16.27 13.18
C GLU A 649 0.39 17.35 14.16
N ASN A 650 -0.84 17.18 14.68
CA ASN A 650 -1.39 18.03 15.74
C ASN A 650 -1.70 17.21 17.02
N PRO A 651 -0.67 16.86 17.80
CA PRO A 651 -0.82 16.05 19.01
C PRO A 651 -1.63 16.74 20.13
N GLY A 652 -1.91 18.04 20.01
CA GLY A 652 -2.75 18.80 20.96
C GLY A 652 -4.26 18.65 20.75
N SER A 653 -4.70 18.00 19.66
CA SER A 653 -6.12 17.87 19.29
C SER A 653 -6.94 16.91 20.18
N GLY A 654 -6.30 16.13 21.04
CA GLY A 654 -6.94 15.29 22.08
C GLY A 654 -7.86 14.18 21.56
N THR A 655 -8.03 14.06 20.25
CA THR A 655 -8.84 13.04 19.57
C THR A 655 -7.88 12.02 18.99
N GLY A 656 -7.93 10.78 19.46
CA GLY A 656 -7.21 9.67 18.84
C GLY A 656 -7.88 9.24 17.55
N ASN A 657 -7.24 8.34 16.81
CA ASN A 657 -7.83 7.72 15.64
C ASN A 657 -8.92 6.75 16.07
N SER A 658 -10.07 6.77 15.38
CA SER A 658 -11.18 5.88 15.69
C SER A 658 -11.73 5.20 14.44
N PHE A 659 -11.97 3.90 14.54
CA PHE A 659 -12.57 3.11 13.49
C PHE A 659 -13.86 2.47 14.00
N GLY A 660 -14.99 2.91 13.45
CA GLY A 660 -16.34 2.47 13.74
C GLY A 660 -16.71 1.16 13.03
N ASP A 661 -17.60 0.37 13.65
CA ASP A 661 -18.29 -0.85 13.15
C ASP A 661 -17.46 -1.87 12.36
N SER A 662 -16.99 -1.54 11.15
CA SER A 662 -16.02 -2.33 10.41
C SER A 662 -15.26 -1.50 9.39
N THR A 663 -13.97 -1.73 9.23
CA THR A 663 -13.17 -1.11 8.17
C THR A 663 -12.52 -2.20 7.31
N THR A 664 -12.70 -2.12 6.00
CA THR A 664 -12.07 -3.03 5.04
C THR A 664 -11.05 -2.27 4.19
N ILE A 665 -9.82 -2.75 4.17
CA ILE A 665 -8.77 -2.32 3.25
C ILE A 665 -8.69 -3.33 2.10
N GLY A 666 -9.13 -2.91 0.91
CA GLY A 666 -9.17 -3.72 -0.30
C GLY A 666 -7.94 -3.49 -1.19
N LEU A 667 -7.07 -4.49 -1.31
CA LEU A 667 -5.87 -4.46 -2.15
C LEU A 667 -5.89 -5.56 -3.23
N SER A 668 -7.06 -6.16 -3.46
CA SER A 668 -7.27 -7.16 -4.50
C SER A 668 -7.81 -6.51 -5.78
N ASN A 669 -7.37 -7.00 -6.94
CA ASN A 669 -7.85 -6.57 -8.25
C ASN A 669 -7.76 -5.06 -8.49
N LEU A 670 -6.70 -4.42 -7.97
CA LEU A 670 -6.47 -3.00 -8.20
C LEU A 670 -6.25 -2.74 -9.71
N PRO A 671 -6.80 -1.64 -10.26
CA PRO A 671 -6.60 -1.29 -11.66
C PRO A 671 -5.12 -1.15 -12.01
N ALA A 672 -4.71 -1.57 -13.21
CA ALA A 672 -3.30 -1.45 -13.64
C ALA A 672 -2.79 0.00 -13.69
N THR A 673 -3.69 0.97 -13.82
CA THR A 673 -3.39 2.41 -13.73
C THR A 673 -3.12 2.88 -12.31
N PHE A 674 -3.58 2.13 -11.31
CA PHE A 674 -3.36 2.38 -9.90
C PHE A 674 -2.18 1.57 -9.41
N THR A 675 -1.03 2.22 -9.31
CA THR A 675 0.11 1.66 -8.57
C THR A 675 0.14 2.37 -7.23
N PRO A 676 -0.24 1.72 -6.13
CA PRO A 676 -0.22 2.36 -4.83
C PRO A 676 1.19 2.84 -4.50
N ILE A 677 1.33 4.14 -4.43
CA ILE A 677 2.58 4.84 -4.14
C ILE A 677 2.14 6.01 -3.29
N LEU A 678 2.52 6.01 -2.01
CA LEU A 678 2.41 7.24 -1.23
C LEU A 678 3.18 8.32 -2.00
N PRO A 679 2.56 9.49 -2.29
CA PRO A 679 3.29 10.59 -2.89
C PRO A 679 4.53 10.81 -2.04
N SER A 680 5.70 10.80 -2.69
CA SER A 680 6.91 11.24 -2.02
C SER A 680 6.68 12.72 -1.65
N SER A 681 6.28 12.98 -0.42
CA SER A 681 6.51 14.29 0.19
C SER A 681 7.97 14.65 -0.09
N PRO A 682 8.31 15.90 -0.44
CA PRO A 682 9.68 16.31 -0.71
C PRO A 682 10.54 16.13 0.56
N GLY A 683 11.08 14.93 0.70
CA GLY A 683 11.75 14.41 1.89
C GLY A 683 11.90 12.90 1.72
N GLY A 684 13.02 12.46 1.14
CA GLY A 684 13.24 11.05 0.83
C GLY A 684 13.35 10.18 2.09
N TYR A 685 12.81 8.97 2.03
CA TYR A 685 12.98 7.96 3.08
C TYR A 685 13.30 6.58 2.51
N SER A 686 14.15 5.85 3.24
CA SER A 686 14.51 4.46 3.03
C SER A 686 14.10 3.63 4.23
N ALA A 687 13.29 2.59 4.03
CA ALA A 687 12.99 1.58 5.05
C ALA A 687 13.67 0.26 4.67
N THR A 688 14.62 -0.19 5.49
CA THR A 688 15.06 -1.59 5.51
C THR A 688 14.05 -2.41 6.31
N ALA A 689 13.51 -3.48 5.69
CA ALA A 689 12.58 -4.40 6.33
C ALA A 689 13.14 -5.00 7.64
N PRO A 690 12.34 -5.18 8.69
CA PRO A 690 12.77 -5.91 9.86
C PRO A 690 12.80 -7.42 9.52
N TYR A 691 14.02 -7.94 9.42
CA TYR A 691 14.41 -9.31 9.76
C TYR A 691 13.56 -10.46 9.16
N ALA A 692 14.10 -11.10 8.11
CA ALA A 692 13.65 -12.42 7.69
C ALA A 692 13.82 -13.44 8.84
N PRO A 693 12.86 -14.35 9.07
CA PRO A 693 13.00 -15.39 10.09
C PRO A 693 14.22 -16.27 9.78
N PRO A 694 15.00 -16.70 10.79
CA PRO A 694 16.06 -17.67 10.56
C PRO A 694 15.44 -18.99 10.07
N PRO A 695 16.08 -19.70 9.13
CA PRO A 695 15.59 -20.99 8.66
C PRO A 695 15.54 -22.00 9.82
N PRO A 696 14.63 -22.99 9.78
CA PRO A 696 14.54 -24.01 10.82
C PRO A 696 15.83 -24.83 10.84
N GLU A 697 16.65 -24.64 11.86
CA GLU A 697 17.85 -25.44 12.06
C GLU A 697 17.46 -26.90 12.33
N THR A 698 17.96 -27.76 11.44
CA THR A 698 17.90 -29.20 11.57
C THR A 698 18.89 -29.62 12.65
N VAL A 699 18.39 -30.02 13.82
CA VAL A 699 19.21 -30.63 14.88
C VAL A 699 19.47 -32.10 14.55
N MET A 700 20.76 -32.44 14.39
CA MET A 700 21.47 -33.72 14.69
C MET A 700 22.55 -33.97 13.62
N LYS A 701 23.82 -34.31 13.91
CA LYS A 701 24.35 -35.21 14.96
C LYS A 701 25.91 -35.21 14.94
N LEU A 702 26.51 -35.39 16.14
CA LEU A 702 27.78 -36.10 16.47
C LEU A 702 29.09 -35.50 15.90
N LEU A 703 30.22 -35.43 16.60
CA LEU A 703 30.79 -36.30 17.64
C LEU A 703 31.97 -35.57 18.33
N ASP A 704 32.19 -35.84 19.61
CA ASP A 704 33.43 -35.56 20.36
C ASP A 704 34.69 -36.05 19.63
N ILE A 705 35.86 -35.42 19.88
CA ILE A 705 37.13 -36.04 20.35
C ILE A 705 38.31 -35.05 20.34
N TYR A 706 38.83 -34.81 21.56
CA TYR A 706 40.23 -34.59 22.01
C TYR A 706 41.04 -33.28 21.75
N TRP A 707 41.39 -32.67 22.89
CA TRP A 707 42.73 -32.24 23.37
C TRP A 707 43.86 -31.94 22.36
N LEU A 708 44.41 -30.71 22.43
CA LEU A 708 45.79 -30.38 22.89
C LEU A 708 46.18 -28.92 22.54
N ASN A 709 46.22 -28.06 23.56
CA ASN A 709 47.29 -27.13 23.98
C ASN A 709 46.72 -25.92 24.71
#